data_AF-A0A667YEK2-F1
#
_entry.id   AF-A0A667YEK2-F1
#
_cell.length_a   1.000
_cell.length_b   1.000
_cell.length_c   1.000
_cell.angle_alpha   90.00
_cell.angle_beta   90.00
_cell.angle_gamma   90.00
#
_symmetry.space_group_name_H-M   'P 1'
#
loop_
_entity.id
_entity.type
_entity.pdbx_description
1 polymer ?
#
loop_
_entity_poly.entity_id
_entity_poly.type
_entity_poly.pdbx_seq_one_letter_code
_entity_poly.pdbx_strand_id
1 'polypeptide(L)'
;MGVQGLTTFVEGHRNLFKDVKFRDSRLVIDGCSLYFRLYFENGLDQQHGGDYDAFSHLLSAFFSALADCNIQPYVVLDGGMDPSDKKFSTLRQRLQSKIREAEVLCHGRHASVLPILTRAVFTQVLIQRGVPVVQCPAEADWEIACLAYQWNCPVLTNDSDFYIFDLPGGYLPLRFFQWTNLRGKAPRCYISARCYTAIGLCQWFGMRRELLPLCAVLTGNDYGSPRGAEKVLAWLDDAGLVQSAGRGKGNASSCRIEGLLLWLSSFSGLDEAVEEVSELMGETDRRGGGRGQGGNNAKHSSQLWAGMHEYYINPQSSLASWFSGGRAAPGGEASGFTQLPECLSRVAAQGLLAPLVLDALVMRRVLLIPQVENSKLASSHCSARAIRQGIYWIVLRRPGQDSQAHGRSGSGQQVKGAGGVQAQYVNISQGQRGGRGRGGCQVGAGRCRNSPVQQAVNTGVSSGQGAGAAASQAQSCAAPICVEEYDRLDLNLKKNQVEANPLKTPICLDTIGQAPVAVRLGVLLEVLGVNESVLAPVPLHLRLFVAVTGFWMREASPPPSLHQLQALLLGAVYGELSWNNQPGANHHQHAGPRATEHTVGMCLDRQRVRPGQRRGLDVGLAHSLSQWQACLWSALSLNQLLLLPLHEPHISQLFSGTLVHGLLRSLNGGHPAESFLPGGSRSAQLYRCLLDAVNSCSSKAHSSTQSAKRRRGNRRGGRGRGRGRGGRGGGGGGGERETDEMSNKFALLMSEEEFDDD
;
A
#
# COMPACT_ATOMS: atom_id res chain seq x y z
N MET A 1 -15.25 -1.09 -6.91
CA MET A 1 -14.51 -2.34 -7.06
C MET A 1 -15.32 -3.05 -8.11
N GLY A 2 -14.90 -2.81 -9.35
CA GLY A 2 -15.64 -3.12 -10.56
C GLY A 2 -16.85 -2.25 -10.83
N VAL A 3 -17.59 -2.64 -11.87
CA VAL A 3 -18.76 -1.96 -12.45
C VAL A 3 -19.68 -1.29 -11.43
N GLN A 4 -19.96 -0.01 -11.64
CA GLN A 4 -20.84 0.81 -10.81
C GLN A 4 -22.26 0.23 -10.77
N GLY A 5 -22.88 0.18 -9.58
CA GLY A 5 -24.26 -0.28 -9.38
C GLY A 5 -24.52 -1.78 -9.58
N LEU A 6 -23.70 -2.48 -10.38
CA LEU A 6 -23.95 -3.85 -10.84
C LEU A 6 -24.10 -4.86 -9.70
N THR A 7 -23.29 -4.76 -8.64
CA THR A 7 -23.42 -5.60 -7.44
C THR A 7 -24.84 -5.49 -6.83
N THR A 8 -25.38 -4.27 -6.73
CA THR A 8 -26.73 -4.05 -6.18
C THR A 8 -27.81 -4.62 -7.08
N PHE A 9 -27.66 -4.46 -8.40
CA PHE A 9 -28.59 -4.98 -9.40
C PHE A 9 -28.62 -6.52 -9.41
N VAL A 10 -27.47 -7.18 -9.55
CA VAL A 10 -27.41 -8.64 -9.65
C VAL A 10 -27.81 -9.28 -8.31
N GLU A 11 -27.28 -8.82 -7.17
CA GLU A 11 -27.59 -9.42 -5.86
C GLU A 11 -29.04 -9.19 -5.39
N GLY A 12 -29.76 -8.22 -5.96
CA GLY A 12 -31.21 -8.08 -5.78
C GLY A 12 -31.99 -9.21 -6.46
N HIS A 13 -31.56 -9.62 -7.65
CA HIS A 13 -32.23 -10.60 -8.49
C HIS A 13 -31.82 -12.04 -8.14
N ARG A 14 -32.44 -12.59 -7.09
CA ARG A 14 -32.18 -13.97 -6.59
C ARG A 14 -32.18 -15.06 -7.67
N ASN A 15 -32.96 -14.90 -8.73
CA ASN A 15 -33.09 -15.88 -9.82
C ASN A 15 -31.83 -16.00 -10.69
N LEU A 16 -30.93 -15.00 -10.65
CA LEU A 16 -29.64 -15.04 -11.35
C LEU A 16 -28.60 -15.92 -10.65
N PHE A 17 -28.92 -16.48 -9.48
CA PHE A 17 -28.04 -17.33 -8.69
C PHE A 17 -28.56 -18.76 -8.56
N LYS A 18 -27.64 -19.70 -8.69
CA LYS A 18 -27.84 -21.10 -8.29
C LYS A 18 -27.36 -21.29 -6.86
N ASP A 19 -28.24 -21.69 -5.94
CA ASP A 19 -27.82 -22.14 -4.60
C ASP A 19 -26.99 -23.44 -4.75
N VAL A 20 -25.78 -23.46 -4.18
CA VAL A 20 -24.81 -24.55 -4.30
C VAL A 20 -24.32 -25.07 -2.94
N LYS A 21 -23.97 -26.35 -2.90
CA LYS A 21 -23.38 -27.05 -1.75
C LYS A 21 -21.88 -27.24 -2.03
N PHE A 22 -21.08 -26.23 -1.72
CA PHE A 22 -19.70 -26.16 -2.18
C PHE A 22 -18.74 -26.96 -1.28
N ARG A 23 -17.96 -27.85 -1.92
CA ARG A 23 -17.04 -28.85 -1.34
C ARG A 23 -16.24 -29.53 -2.47
N ASP A 24 -15.22 -30.32 -2.13
CA ASP A 24 -14.45 -31.19 -3.06
C ASP A 24 -13.97 -30.48 -4.35
N SER A 25 -13.52 -29.22 -4.25
CA SER A 25 -13.26 -28.37 -5.42
C SER A 25 -12.07 -27.45 -5.22
N ARG A 26 -11.41 -27.07 -6.32
CA ARG A 26 -10.55 -25.88 -6.34
C ARG A 26 -11.39 -24.62 -6.17
N LEU A 27 -10.79 -23.60 -5.59
CA LEU A 27 -11.37 -22.27 -5.44
C LEU A 27 -10.27 -21.23 -5.66
N VAL A 28 -10.38 -20.41 -6.72
CA VAL A 28 -9.53 -19.23 -6.85
C VAL A 28 -10.12 -18.13 -5.96
N ILE A 29 -9.26 -17.45 -5.21
CA ILE A 29 -9.68 -16.44 -4.24
C ILE A 29 -8.96 -15.13 -4.55
N ASP A 30 -9.73 -14.07 -4.71
CA ASP A 30 -9.26 -12.70 -4.59
C ASP A 30 -8.90 -12.44 -3.12
N GLY A 31 -7.60 -12.42 -2.83
CA GLY A 31 -7.07 -12.23 -1.49
C GLY A 31 -7.36 -10.84 -0.95
N CYS A 32 -7.38 -9.81 -1.81
CA CYS A 32 -7.62 -8.43 -1.43
C CYS A 32 -9.07 -8.25 -0.96
N SER A 33 -10.04 -8.63 -1.80
CA SER A 33 -11.45 -8.57 -1.45
C SER A 33 -11.80 -9.50 -0.28
N LEU A 34 -11.16 -10.69 -0.18
CA LEU A 34 -11.32 -11.55 0.99
C LEU A 34 -10.89 -10.86 2.30
N TYR A 35 -9.68 -10.30 2.39
CA TYR A 35 -9.25 -9.69 3.66
C TYR A 35 -10.05 -8.43 4.01
N PHE A 36 -10.42 -7.60 3.02
CA PHE A 36 -11.28 -6.44 3.26
C PHE A 36 -12.66 -6.85 3.78
N ARG A 37 -13.30 -7.84 3.13
CA ARG A 37 -14.63 -8.34 3.52
C ARG A 37 -14.60 -8.97 4.91
N LEU A 38 -13.67 -9.90 5.16
CA LEU A 38 -13.56 -10.59 6.45
C LEU A 38 -13.31 -9.60 7.59
N TYR A 39 -12.45 -8.60 7.41
CA TYR A 39 -12.17 -7.64 8.47
C TYR A 39 -13.39 -6.80 8.84
N PHE A 40 -14.09 -6.22 7.85
CA PHE A 40 -15.20 -5.31 8.10
C PHE A 40 -16.49 -6.00 8.58
N GLU A 41 -16.79 -7.23 8.14
CA GLU A 41 -18.06 -7.89 8.49
C GLU A 41 -18.05 -8.67 9.80
N ASN A 42 -16.88 -8.99 10.37
CA ASN A 42 -16.79 -9.82 11.57
C ASN A 42 -16.55 -9.01 12.86
N GLY A 43 -16.88 -7.70 12.84
CA GLY A 43 -16.89 -6.85 14.03
C GLY A 43 -15.52 -6.56 14.66
N LEU A 44 -14.44 -6.71 13.89
CA LEU A 44 -13.08 -6.43 14.37
C LEU A 44 -12.84 -4.94 14.60
N ASP A 45 -11.96 -4.61 15.55
CA ASP A 45 -11.61 -3.22 15.84
C ASP A 45 -10.96 -2.54 14.64
N GLN A 46 -11.43 -1.33 14.34
CA GLN A 46 -10.83 -0.43 13.35
C GLN A 46 -10.35 0.88 14.00
N GLN A 47 -10.79 1.18 15.23
CA GLN A 47 -10.66 2.49 15.86
C GLN A 47 -9.35 2.64 16.65
N HIS A 48 -8.83 1.55 17.21
CA HIS A 48 -7.65 1.51 18.06
C HIS A 48 -6.39 1.05 17.29
N GLY A 49 -6.46 1.04 15.96
CA GLY A 49 -5.37 0.60 15.09
C GLY A 49 -5.33 -0.91 14.83
N GLY A 50 -6.37 -1.66 15.18
CA GLY A 50 -6.57 -3.05 14.77
C GLY A 50 -6.18 -4.12 15.80
N ASP A 51 -6.99 -5.17 15.87
CA ASP A 51 -6.73 -6.38 16.68
C ASP A 51 -6.26 -7.51 15.76
N TYR A 52 -4.97 -7.49 15.44
CA TYR A 52 -4.34 -8.40 14.48
C TYR A 52 -4.31 -9.86 14.94
N ASP A 53 -4.35 -10.08 16.25
CA ASP A 53 -4.58 -11.38 16.88
C ASP A 53 -5.98 -11.92 16.58
N ALA A 54 -7.02 -11.11 16.77
CA ALA A 54 -8.40 -11.49 16.47
C ALA A 54 -8.60 -11.74 14.96
N PHE A 55 -7.99 -10.90 14.10
CA PHE A 55 -8.00 -11.12 12.66
C PHE A 55 -7.29 -12.42 12.24
N SER A 56 -6.14 -12.75 12.86
CA SER A 56 -5.44 -14.00 12.61
C SER A 56 -6.29 -15.23 13.00
N HIS A 57 -7.02 -15.18 14.12
CA HIS A 57 -7.98 -16.22 14.50
C HIS A 57 -9.18 -16.31 13.54
N LEU A 58 -9.68 -15.18 13.03
CA LEU A 58 -10.76 -15.17 12.03
C LEU A 58 -10.33 -15.85 10.72
N LEU A 59 -9.17 -15.48 10.19
CA LEU A 59 -8.56 -16.14 9.03
C LEU A 59 -8.30 -17.63 9.31
N SER A 60 -7.93 -17.98 10.54
CA SER A 60 -7.76 -19.37 10.95
C SER A 60 -9.04 -20.18 10.79
N ALA A 61 -10.17 -19.65 11.26
CA ALA A 61 -11.47 -20.29 11.12
C ALA A 61 -11.91 -20.39 9.66
N PHE A 62 -11.70 -19.34 8.86
CA PHE A 62 -12.04 -19.33 7.43
C PHE A 62 -11.33 -20.44 6.65
N PHE A 63 -10.00 -20.53 6.74
CA PHE A 63 -9.25 -21.55 5.99
C PHE A 63 -9.45 -22.97 6.53
N SER A 64 -9.75 -23.12 7.83
CA SER A 64 -10.15 -24.42 8.39
C SER A 64 -11.52 -24.87 7.83
N ALA A 65 -12.49 -23.95 7.72
CA ALA A 65 -13.80 -24.25 7.14
C ALA A 65 -13.74 -24.65 5.65
N LEU A 66 -12.77 -24.14 4.90
CA LEU A 66 -12.46 -24.63 3.54
C LEU A 66 -11.90 -26.06 3.57
N ALA A 67 -10.91 -26.32 4.43
CA ALA A 67 -10.27 -27.63 4.57
C ALA A 67 -11.25 -28.73 5.03
N ASP A 68 -12.14 -28.44 5.99
CA ASP A 68 -13.20 -29.33 6.46
C ASP A 68 -14.17 -29.74 5.32
N CYS A 69 -14.32 -28.90 4.31
CA CYS A 69 -15.13 -29.15 3.11
C CYS A 69 -14.33 -29.71 1.92
N ASN A 70 -13.06 -30.06 2.12
CA ASN A 70 -12.13 -30.50 1.07
C ASN A 70 -12.05 -29.51 -0.11
N ILE A 71 -12.05 -28.21 0.20
CA ILE A 71 -11.85 -27.13 -0.76
C ILE A 71 -10.36 -26.79 -0.83
N GLN A 72 -9.83 -26.64 -2.04
CA GLN A 72 -8.43 -26.29 -2.32
C GLN A 72 -8.34 -24.79 -2.69
N PRO A 73 -8.05 -23.89 -1.73
CA PRO A 73 -7.90 -22.46 -2.00
C PRO A 73 -6.60 -22.14 -2.74
N TYR A 74 -6.69 -21.24 -3.73
CA TYR A 74 -5.55 -20.62 -4.40
C TYR A 74 -5.75 -19.11 -4.35
N VAL A 75 -4.90 -18.40 -3.61
CA VAL A 75 -5.08 -16.98 -3.34
C VAL A 75 -4.23 -16.14 -4.30
N VAL A 76 -4.86 -15.15 -4.94
CA VAL A 76 -4.18 -14.15 -5.76
C VAL A 76 -4.31 -12.79 -5.08
N LEU A 77 -3.25 -12.00 -5.07
CA LEU A 77 -3.17 -10.67 -4.47
C LEU A 77 -2.75 -9.63 -5.50
N ASP A 78 -3.31 -8.42 -5.43
CA ASP A 78 -2.78 -7.26 -6.16
C ASP A 78 -1.34 -6.97 -5.75
N GLY A 79 -0.53 -6.51 -6.70
CA GLY A 79 0.81 -5.97 -6.50
C GLY A 79 0.82 -4.48 -6.23
N GLY A 80 1.58 -3.74 -7.05
CA GLY A 80 1.62 -2.28 -7.06
C GLY A 80 0.53 -1.63 -7.91
N MET A 81 0.66 -0.33 -8.14
CA MET A 81 -0.18 0.44 -9.06
C MET A 81 0.04 0.04 -10.52
N ASP A 82 -1.01 0.16 -11.34
CA ASP A 82 -0.96 -0.03 -12.78
C ASP A 82 -0.10 1.05 -13.49
N PRO A 83 0.95 0.68 -14.26
CA PRO A 83 1.79 1.61 -15.03
C PRO A 83 1.08 2.45 -16.10
N SER A 84 -0.13 2.08 -16.52
CA SER A 84 -0.95 2.85 -17.46
C SER A 84 -1.60 4.09 -16.83
N ASP A 85 -1.52 4.26 -15.50
CA ASP A 85 -2.22 5.30 -14.72
C ASP A 85 -3.77 5.28 -14.83
N LYS A 86 -4.37 4.28 -15.49
CA LYS A 86 -5.83 4.20 -15.76
C LYS A 86 -6.70 4.28 -14.49
N LYS A 87 -6.38 3.51 -13.44
CA LYS A 87 -7.10 3.60 -12.14
C LYS A 87 -6.59 4.69 -11.19
N PHE A 88 -5.60 5.52 -11.59
CA PHE A 88 -4.91 6.42 -10.64
C PHE A 88 -5.82 7.55 -10.09
N SER A 89 -6.75 8.05 -10.89
CA SER A 89 -7.83 8.95 -10.46
C SER A 89 -8.69 8.31 -9.35
N THR A 90 -9.16 7.08 -9.61
CA THR A 90 -9.96 6.26 -8.71
C THR A 90 -9.22 5.96 -7.40
N LEU A 91 -7.92 5.62 -7.46
CA LEU A 91 -7.07 5.41 -6.29
C LEU A 91 -6.95 6.69 -5.43
N ARG A 92 -6.75 7.86 -6.06
CA ARG A 92 -6.72 9.15 -5.34
C ARG A 92 -8.06 9.49 -4.69
N GLN A 93 -9.19 9.21 -5.34
CA GLN A 93 -10.53 9.41 -4.77
C GLN A 93 -10.79 8.46 -3.59
N ARG A 94 -10.48 7.17 -3.73
CA ARG A 94 -10.54 6.16 -2.65
C ARG A 94 -9.70 6.60 -1.45
N LEU A 95 -8.47 7.06 -1.69
CA LEU A 95 -7.55 7.54 -0.67
C LEU A 95 -8.07 8.79 0.06
N GLN A 96 -8.60 9.77 -0.68
CA GLN A 96 -9.25 10.96 -0.11
C GLN A 96 -10.53 10.62 0.68
N SER A 97 -11.28 9.57 0.30
CA SER A 97 -12.37 9.06 1.13
C SER A 97 -11.83 8.52 2.46
N LYS A 98 -10.80 7.67 2.44
CA LYS A 98 -10.25 7.04 3.65
C LYS A 98 -9.62 8.03 4.63
N ILE A 99 -9.08 9.16 4.18
CA ILE A 99 -8.67 10.26 5.07
C ILE A 99 -9.87 10.82 5.85
N ARG A 100 -11.02 11.02 5.20
CA ARG A 100 -12.24 11.54 5.86
C ARG A 100 -12.92 10.49 6.73
N GLU A 101 -12.95 9.23 6.29
CA GLU A 101 -13.47 8.11 7.06
C GLU A 101 -12.66 7.87 8.35
N ALA A 102 -11.33 8.04 8.30
CA ALA A 102 -10.48 7.97 9.49
C ALA A 102 -10.81 9.06 10.52
N GLU A 103 -11.03 10.31 10.09
CA GLU A 103 -11.47 11.40 10.97
C GLU A 103 -12.86 11.13 11.59
N VAL A 104 -13.79 10.57 10.81
CA VAL A 104 -15.14 10.18 11.29
C VAL A 104 -15.03 9.09 12.37
N LEU A 105 -14.21 8.06 12.14
CA LEU A 105 -13.99 6.94 13.04
C LEU A 105 -13.19 7.35 14.31
N CYS A 106 -12.23 8.27 14.16
CA CYS A 106 -11.48 8.88 15.27
C CYS A 106 -12.42 9.55 16.28
N HIS A 107 -13.49 10.19 15.79
CA HIS A 107 -14.56 10.79 16.59
C HIS A 107 -15.66 9.79 17.06
N GLY A 108 -15.46 8.48 16.88
CA GLY A 108 -16.39 7.45 17.35
C GLY A 108 -17.70 7.35 16.57
N ARG A 109 -17.73 7.86 15.32
CA ARG A 109 -18.85 7.70 14.39
C ARG A 109 -18.60 6.55 13.42
N HIS A 110 -19.65 6.03 12.81
CA HIS A 110 -19.54 4.92 11.85
C HIS A 110 -18.83 5.35 10.56
N ALA A 111 -17.70 4.70 10.28
CA ALA A 111 -16.93 4.74 9.02
C ALA A 111 -16.03 3.49 8.97
N SER A 112 -15.38 3.20 7.82
CA SER A 112 -14.64 1.94 7.63
C SER A 112 -13.20 2.13 7.16
N VAL A 113 -12.23 1.90 8.04
CA VAL A 113 -10.80 2.02 7.75
C VAL A 113 -10.11 0.69 8.08
N LEU A 114 -9.37 0.15 7.10
CA LEU A 114 -8.61 -1.08 7.31
C LEU A 114 -7.26 -0.76 7.97
N PRO A 115 -6.90 -1.40 9.11
CA PRO A 115 -5.60 -1.17 9.74
C PRO A 115 -4.42 -1.54 8.85
N ILE A 116 -3.33 -0.77 8.93
CA ILE A 116 -2.25 -0.76 7.91
C ILE A 116 -1.50 -2.10 7.76
N LEU A 117 -1.41 -2.91 8.83
CA LEU A 117 -0.69 -4.19 8.79
C LEU A 117 -1.60 -5.39 8.43
N THR A 118 -2.88 -5.17 8.13
CA THR A 118 -3.85 -6.25 7.85
C THR A 118 -3.40 -7.18 6.71
N ARG A 119 -2.81 -6.62 5.63
CA ARG A 119 -2.25 -7.42 4.53
C ARG A 119 -1.07 -8.29 4.98
N ALA A 120 -0.21 -7.80 5.87
CA ALA A 120 0.92 -8.59 6.40
C ALA A 120 0.42 -9.76 7.25
N VAL A 121 -0.59 -9.54 8.12
CA VAL A 121 -1.24 -10.62 8.88
C VAL A 121 -1.88 -11.65 7.94
N PHE A 122 -2.55 -11.20 6.87
CA PHE A 122 -3.14 -12.08 5.87
C PHE A 122 -2.08 -12.98 5.22
N THR A 123 -1.02 -12.41 4.64
CA THR A 123 0.08 -13.17 4.02
C THR A 123 0.75 -14.13 5.02
N GLN A 124 1.01 -13.68 6.25
CA GLN A 124 1.60 -14.54 7.28
C GLN A 124 0.70 -15.75 7.60
N VAL A 125 -0.63 -15.59 7.68
CA VAL A 125 -1.57 -16.70 7.92
C VAL A 125 -1.67 -17.66 6.73
N LEU A 126 -1.60 -17.17 5.49
CA LEU A 126 -1.56 -18.03 4.30
C LEU A 126 -0.34 -18.96 4.34
N ILE A 127 0.84 -18.37 4.56
CA ILE A 127 2.12 -19.09 4.63
C ILE A 127 2.12 -20.08 5.79
N GLN A 128 1.63 -19.69 6.98
CA GLN A 128 1.55 -20.57 8.16
C GLN A 128 0.65 -21.81 7.94
N ARG A 129 -0.31 -21.77 7.01
CA ARG A 129 -1.17 -22.92 6.64
C ARG A 129 -0.73 -23.64 5.38
N GLY A 130 0.30 -23.14 4.69
CA GLY A 130 0.66 -23.64 3.35
C GLY A 130 -0.42 -23.41 2.31
N VAL A 131 -1.29 -22.40 2.47
CA VAL A 131 -2.25 -22.01 1.43
C VAL A 131 -1.47 -21.40 0.26
N PRO A 132 -1.60 -21.94 -0.97
CA PRO A 132 -0.93 -21.38 -2.14
C PRO A 132 -1.34 -19.92 -2.36
N VAL A 133 -0.33 -19.04 -2.44
CA VAL A 133 -0.50 -17.62 -2.71
C VAL A 133 0.35 -17.18 -3.89
N VAL A 134 -0.13 -16.18 -4.62
CA VAL A 134 0.65 -15.41 -5.57
C VAL A 134 0.27 -13.92 -5.48
N GLN A 135 1.24 -13.04 -5.63
CA GLN A 135 1.03 -11.61 -5.79
C GLN A 135 1.36 -11.22 -7.23
N CYS A 136 0.42 -10.55 -7.90
CA CYS A 136 0.59 -10.00 -9.24
C CYS A 136 1.59 -8.83 -9.25
N PRO A 137 2.09 -8.41 -10.42
CA PRO A 137 2.91 -7.20 -10.53
C PRO A 137 2.09 -5.93 -10.28
N ALA A 138 0.85 -5.90 -10.77
CA ALA A 138 -0.16 -4.87 -10.54
C ALA A 138 -1.49 -5.55 -10.18
N GLU A 139 -2.59 -5.24 -10.87
CA GLU A 139 -3.94 -5.75 -10.58
C GLU A 139 -4.08 -7.28 -10.74
N ALA A 140 -4.94 -7.89 -9.93
CA ALA A 140 -5.13 -9.35 -9.91
C ALA A 140 -6.31 -9.85 -10.78
N ASP A 141 -7.32 -9.02 -11.03
CA ASP A 141 -8.65 -9.45 -11.53
C ASP A 141 -8.60 -10.31 -12.80
N TRP A 142 -7.86 -9.86 -13.82
CA TRP A 142 -7.76 -10.56 -15.10
C TRP A 142 -7.00 -11.90 -15.00
N GLU A 143 -5.92 -11.96 -14.21
CA GLU A 143 -5.19 -13.23 -13.99
C GLU A 143 -6.00 -14.22 -13.12
N ILE A 144 -6.79 -13.74 -12.16
CA ILE A 144 -7.79 -14.54 -11.43
C ILE A 144 -8.79 -15.14 -12.42
N ALA A 145 -9.35 -14.33 -13.33
CA ALA A 145 -10.31 -14.79 -14.33
C ALA A 145 -9.71 -15.83 -15.27
N CYS A 146 -8.50 -15.60 -15.80
CA CYS A 146 -7.78 -16.55 -16.64
C CYS A 146 -7.49 -17.88 -15.92
N LEU A 147 -7.05 -17.83 -14.67
CA LEU A 147 -6.75 -19.03 -13.87
C LEU A 147 -8.01 -19.85 -13.58
N ALA A 148 -9.10 -19.19 -13.19
CA ALA A 148 -10.37 -19.82 -12.86
C ALA A 148 -11.06 -20.42 -14.10
N TYR A 149 -10.93 -19.76 -15.26
CA TYR A 149 -11.35 -20.29 -16.56
C TYR A 149 -10.55 -21.55 -16.93
N GLN A 150 -9.21 -21.48 -16.91
CA GLN A 150 -8.34 -22.60 -17.30
C GLN A 150 -8.54 -23.84 -16.42
N TRP A 151 -8.79 -23.66 -15.13
CA TRP A 151 -9.08 -24.77 -14.20
C TRP A 151 -10.56 -25.14 -14.09
N ASN A 152 -11.45 -24.43 -14.80
CA ASN A 152 -12.91 -24.59 -14.73
C ASN A 152 -13.44 -24.68 -13.28
N CYS A 153 -13.01 -23.73 -12.44
CA CYS A 153 -13.35 -23.69 -11.01
C CYS A 153 -13.83 -22.29 -10.61
N PRO A 154 -14.66 -22.15 -9.55
CA PRO A 154 -15.21 -20.85 -9.18
C PRO A 154 -14.17 -19.86 -8.64
N VAL A 155 -14.51 -18.57 -8.76
CA VAL A 155 -13.85 -17.46 -8.06
C VAL A 155 -14.64 -17.07 -6.81
N LEU A 156 -13.95 -16.80 -5.69
CA LEU A 156 -14.49 -16.13 -4.51
C LEU A 156 -13.94 -14.70 -4.44
N THR A 157 -14.84 -13.71 -4.58
CA THR A 157 -14.55 -12.27 -4.42
C THR A 157 -15.83 -11.52 -4.01
N ASN A 158 -15.77 -10.19 -3.95
CA ASN A 158 -16.89 -9.27 -3.85
C ASN A 158 -16.79 -8.11 -4.87
N ASP A 159 -15.93 -8.22 -5.89
CA ASP A 159 -15.83 -7.24 -6.97
C ASP A 159 -16.99 -7.43 -8.00
N SER A 160 -17.46 -6.35 -8.64
CA SER A 160 -18.52 -6.45 -9.66
C SER A 160 -18.02 -6.93 -11.04
N ASP A 161 -16.72 -6.79 -11.36
CA ASP A 161 -16.19 -7.14 -12.68
C ASP A 161 -16.28 -8.66 -12.93
N PHE A 162 -16.35 -9.47 -11.87
CA PHE A 162 -16.65 -10.91 -11.91
C PHE A 162 -18.12 -11.27 -12.21
N TYR A 163 -19.02 -10.29 -12.29
CA TYR A 163 -20.32 -10.47 -12.95
C TYR A 163 -20.22 -10.34 -14.48
N ILE A 164 -19.12 -9.82 -15.03
CA ILE A 164 -18.89 -9.63 -16.47
C ILE A 164 -18.02 -10.75 -17.06
N PHE A 165 -16.97 -11.17 -16.33
CA PHE A 165 -16.08 -12.25 -16.76
C PHE A 165 -16.85 -13.56 -17.04
N ASP A 166 -16.62 -14.13 -18.23
CA ASP A 166 -17.33 -15.30 -18.74
C ASP A 166 -16.78 -16.63 -18.18
N LEU A 167 -16.95 -16.83 -16.87
CA LEU A 167 -16.37 -17.94 -16.10
C LEU A 167 -17.29 -19.18 -16.06
N PRO A 168 -16.92 -20.32 -16.68
CA PRO A 168 -17.76 -21.52 -16.67
C PRO A 168 -17.84 -22.21 -15.30
N GLY A 169 -16.78 -22.09 -14.49
CA GLY A 169 -16.77 -22.49 -13.07
C GLY A 169 -17.60 -21.57 -12.16
N GLY A 170 -17.97 -20.38 -12.66
CA GLY A 170 -18.84 -19.41 -12.00
C GLY A 170 -18.18 -18.49 -10.98
N TYR A 171 -18.97 -17.55 -10.48
CA TYR A 171 -18.60 -16.58 -9.44
C TYR A 171 -19.39 -16.86 -8.16
N LEU A 172 -18.70 -16.95 -7.03
CA LEU A 172 -19.27 -17.01 -5.68
C LEU A 172 -19.08 -15.65 -4.99
N PRO A 173 -20.11 -14.80 -4.86
CA PRO A 173 -20.00 -13.57 -4.08
C PRO A 173 -19.82 -13.88 -2.59
N LEU A 174 -18.81 -13.27 -1.96
CA LEU A 174 -18.46 -13.46 -0.55
C LEU A 174 -19.67 -13.28 0.39
N ARG A 175 -20.58 -12.34 0.08
CA ARG A 175 -21.84 -12.10 0.80
C ARG A 175 -22.70 -13.35 1.00
N PHE A 176 -22.68 -14.29 0.06
CA PHE A 176 -23.52 -15.50 0.09
C PHE A 176 -22.76 -16.75 0.55
N PHE A 177 -21.46 -16.66 0.79
CA PHE A 177 -20.59 -17.80 1.11
C PHE A 177 -20.61 -18.11 2.62
N GLN A 178 -21.50 -19.02 3.07
CA GLN A 178 -21.81 -19.28 4.49
C GLN A 178 -20.73 -20.12 5.23
N TRP A 179 -19.47 -19.71 5.14
CA TRP A 179 -18.32 -20.45 5.69
C TRP A 179 -18.38 -20.63 7.22
N THR A 180 -18.99 -19.70 7.96
CA THR A 180 -19.18 -19.77 9.42
C THR A 180 -20.19 -20.83 9.85
N ASN A 181 -21.02 -21.33 8.95
CA ASN A 181 -22.15 -22.22 9.24
C ASN A 181 -22.10 -23.44 8.31
N LEU A 182 -21.06 -24.26 8.47
CA LEU A 182 -20.88 -25.51 7.74
C LEU A 182 -22.11 -26.42 7.90
N ARG A 183 -22.58 -27.00 6.78
CA ARG A 183 -23.77 -27.86 6.75
C ARG A 183 -23.39 -29.29 6.41
N GLY A 184 -24.20 -30.25 6.88
CA GLY A 184 -23.91 -31.69 6.75
C GLY A 184 -23.20 -32.27 7.98
N LYS A 185 -22.71 -33.50 7.86
CA LYS A 185 -21.88 -34.20 8.87
C LYS A 185 -20.56 -34.59 8.22
N ALA A 186 -19.45 -34.50 8.94
CA ALA A 186 -18.14 -34.95 8.44
C ALA A 186 -18.18 -36.44 7.99
N PRO A 187 -17.47 -36.82 6.91
CA PRO A 187 -16.66 -36.00 5.99
C PRO A 187 -17.49 -35.33 4.86
N ARG A 188 -18.82 -35.31 4.98
CA ARG A 188 -19.77 -34.74 4.02
C ARG A 188 -20.23 -33.31 4.40
N CYS A 189 -19.35 -32.52 5.01
CA CYS A 189 -19.56 -31.09 5.26
C CYS A 189 -19.55 -30.29 3.95
N TYR A 190 -20.26 -29.17 3.89
CA TYR A 190 -20.20 -28.25 2.76
C TYR A 190 -20.49 -26.81 3.20
N ILE A 191 -19.98 -25.85 2.43
CA ILE A 191 -20.35 -24.44 2.55
C ILE A 191 -21.58 -24.20 1.68
N SER A 192 -22.63 -23.62 2.28
CA SER A 192 -23.78 -23.15 1.50
C SER A 192 -23.39 -21.85 0.82
N ALA A 193 -23.44 -21.80 -0.51
CA ALA A 193 -23.06 -20.63 -1.28
C ALA A 193 -24.03 -20.38 -2.44
N ARG A 194 -23.85 -19.26 -3.16
CA ARG A 194 -24.55 -18.96 -4.40
C ARG A 194 -23.56 -18.80 -5.53
N CYS A 195 -23.86 -19.43 -6.65
CA CYS A 195 -23.06 -19.36 -7.87
C CYS A 195 -23.80 -18.55 -8.93
N TYR A 196 -23.13 -17.53 -9.44
CA TYR A 196 -23.49 -16.75 -10.61
C TYR A 196 -22.73 -17.24 -11.85
N THR A 197 -23.28 -17.01 -13.04
CA THR A 197 -22.56 -17.12 -14.32
C THR A 197 -23.03 -16.02 -15.27
N ALA A 198 -22.14 -15.45 -16.07
CA ALA A 198 -22.50 -14.47 -17.13
C ALA A 198 -23.54 -15.06 -18.10
N ILE A 199 -23.41 -16.37 -18.41
CA ILE A 199 -24.40 -17.14 -19.18
C ILE A 199 -25.82 -16.96 -18.64
N GLY A 200 -26.02 -17.11 -17.32
CA GLY A 200 -27.34 -17.02 -16.69
C GLY A 200 -27.96 -15.63 -16.77
N LEU A 201 -27.16 -14.56 -16.66
CA LEU A 201 -27.63 -13.19 -16.87
C LEU A 201 -28.02 -12.96 -18.34
N CYS A 202 -27.16 -13.36 -19.29
CA CYS A 202 -27.43 -13.23 -20.72
C CYS A 202 -28.69 -14.00 -21.12
N GLN A 203 -28.88 -15.22 -20.62
CA GLN A 203 -30.09 -16.02 -20.84
C GLN A 203 -31.36 -15.38 -20.25
N TRP A 204 -31.27 -14.72 -19.09
CA TRP A 204 -32.41 -14.01 -18.48
C TRP A 204 -32.90 -12.84 -19.35
N PHE A 205 -31.96 -12.10 -19.96
CA PHE A 205 -32.27 -10.95 -20.83
C PHE A 205 -32.40 -11.28 -22.32
N GLY A 206 -32.21 -12.54 -22.74
CA GLY A 206 -32.14 -12.93 -24.16
C GLY A 206 -30.91 -12.37 -24.91
N MET A 207 -29.97 -11.75 -24.20
CA MET A 207 -28.81 -11.03 -24.73
C MET A 207 -27.67 -11.98 -25.12
N ARG A 208 -26.88 -11.60 -26.14
CA ARG A 208 -25.66 -12.33 -26.54
C ARG A 208 -24.50 -11.99 -25.59
N ARG A 209 -23.72 -13.00 -25.16
CA ARG A 209 -22.65 -12.86 -24.14
C ARG A 209 -21.58 -11.81 -24.49
N GLU A 210 -21.27 -11.66 -25.77
CA GLU A 210 -20.35 -10.67 -26.33
C GLU A 210 -20.71 -9.21 -25.97
N LEU A 211 -21.99 -8.92 -25.67
CA LEU A 211 -22.48 -7.58 -25.35
C LEU A 211 -22.35 -7.22 -23.86
N LEU A 212 -22.07 -8.19 -22.98
CA LEU A 212 -21.98 -7.95 -21.54
C LEU A 212 -20.77 -7.05 -21.14
N PRO A 213 -19.58 -7.18 -21.77
CA PRO A 213 -18.51 -6.20 -21.64
C PRO A 213 -18.90 -4.77 -22.05
N LEU A 214 -19.72 -4.61 -23.10
CA LEU A 214 -20.18 -3.28 -23.54
C LEU A 214 -21.07 -2.62 -22.47
N CYS A 215 -21.97 -3.40 -21.87
CA CYS A 215 -22.77 -2.97 -20.72
C CYS A 215 -21.89 -2.49 -19.55
N ALA A 216 -20.80 -3.20 -19.26
CA ALA A 216 -19.87 -2.88 -18.18
C ALA A 216 -19.14 -1.54 -18.41
N VAL A 217 -18.67 -1.32 -19.64
CA VAL A 217 -17.98 -0.07 -20.03
C VAL A 217 -18.93 1.13 -19.98
N LEU A 218 -20.15 0.98 -20.49
CA LEU A 218 -21.16 2.06 -20.49
C LEU A 218 -21.69 2.42 -19.10
N THR A 219 -21.83 1.43 -18.22
CA THR A 219 -22.23 1.65 -16.81
C THR A 219 -21.11 2.32 -15.99
N GLY A 220 -19.86 2.28 -16.49
CA GLY A 220 -18.66 2.69 -15.77
C GLY A 220 -18.06 1.53 -14.97
N ASN A 221 -17.00 0.94 -15.53
CA ASN A 221 -16.14 -0.02 -14.83
C ASN A 221 -15.04 0.68 -14.03
N ASP A 222 -14.15 -0.08 -13.38
CA ASP A 222 -13.12 0.47 -12.48
C ASP A 222 -12.08 1.36 -13.20
N TYR A 223 -12.12 1.43 -14.55
CA TYR A 223 -11.32 2.29 -15.44
C TYR A 223 -12.04 3.59 -15.87
N GLY A 224 -13.32 3.76 -15.53
CA GLY A 224 -14.15 4.93 -15.84
C GLY A 224 -14.99 4.80 -17.11
N SER A 225 -16.11 5.51 -17.16
CA SER A 225 -17.01 5.51 -18.33
C SER A 225 -16.47 6.37 -19.49
N PRO A 226 -16.68 5.96 -20.76
CA PRO A 226 -16.31 6.78 -21.93
C PRO A 226 -17.00 8.15 -21.95
N ARG A 227 -16.35 9.15 -22.55
CA ARG A 227 -16.93 10.50 -22.70
C ARG A 227 -18.13 10.43 -23.64
N GLY A 228 -19.33 10.53 -23.07
CA GLY A 228 -20.60 10.38 -23.79
C GLY A 228 -21.45 9.19 -23.32
N ALA A 229 -20.93 8.30 -22.47
CA ALA A 229 -21.71 7.17 -21.95
C ALA A 229 -22.95 7.61 -21.15
N GLU A 230 -22.85 8.67 -20.33
CA GLU A 230 -24.03 9.25 -19.65
C GLU A 230 -25.07 9.81 -20.63
N LYS A 231 -24.71 10.20 -21.86
CA LYS A 231 -25.69 10.60 -22.89
C LYS A 231 -26.52 9.40 -23.38
N VAL A 232 -25.88 8.23 -23.52
CA VAL A 232 -26.57 6.97 -23.84
C VAL A 232 -27.47 6.55 -22.67
N LEU A 233 -27.01 6.70 -21.42
CA LEU A 233 -27.83 6.43 -20.23
C LEU A 233 -29.02 7.40 -20.09
N ALA A 234 -28.83 8.69 -20.37
CA ALA A 234 -29.91 9.68 -20.39
C ALA A 234 -30.93 9.39 -21.51
N TRP A 235 -30.46 9.04 -22.71
CA TRP A 235 -31.34 8.61 -23.80
C TRP A 235 -32.15 7.34 -23.45
N LEU A 236 -31.57 6.40 -22.69
CA LEU A 236 -32.29 5.22 -22.18
C LEU A 236 -33.35 5.56 -21.11
N ASP A 237 -33.10 6.57 -20.27
CA ASP A 237 -34.10 7.10 -19.34
C ASP A 237 -35.26 7.76 -20.11
N ASP A 238 -34.95 8.63 -21.09
CA ASP A 238 -35.94 9.32 -21.96
C ASP A 238 -36.75 8.36 -22.84
N ALA A 239 -36.13 7.29 -23.34
CA ALA A 239 -36.78 6.28 -24.17
C ALA A 239 -37.82 5.43 -23.41
N GLY A 240 -37.96 5.60 -22.09
CA GLY A 240 -38.94 4.90 -21.27
C GLY A 240 -38.65 3.40 -21.06
N LEU A 241 -37.47 2.93 -21.49
CA LEU A 241 -37.00 1.55 -21.27
C LEU A 241 -36.68 1.29 -19.78
N VAL A 242 -36.41 2.36 -19.03
CA VAL A 242 -36.19 2.33 -17.57
C VAL A 242 -37.55 2.41 -16.85
N GLN A 243 -38.15 1.27 -16.52
CA GLN A 243 -39.40 1.25 -15.76
C GLN A 243 -39.22 1.81 -14.35
N SER A 244 -39.86 2.94 -14.07
CA SER A 244 -39.93 3.52 -12.72
C SER A 244 -40.77 2.67 -11.77
N ALA A 245 -40.12 1.73 -11.07
CA ALA A 245 -40.73 0.87 -10.06
C ALA A 245 -41.47 1.71 -9.00
N GLY A 246 -42.80 1.61 -8.98
CA GLY A 246 -43.68 2.59 -8.35
C GLY A 246 -43.48 2.77 -6.84
N ARG A 247 -43.11 3.99 -6.42
CA ARG A 247 -43.09 4.48 -5.02
C ARG A 247 -42.40 3.56 -3.99
N GLY A 248 -41.41 2.78 -4.42
CA GLY A 248 -40.41 2.18 -3.54
C GLY A 248 -39.14 3.04 -3.49
N LYS A 249 -38.46 3.12 -2.34
CA LYS A 249 -37.20 3.88 -2.19
C LYS A 249 -35.99 3.07 -2.68
N GLY A 250 -36.07 2.54 -3.91
CA GLY A 250 -35.06 1.72 -4.59
C GLY A 250 -34.14 2.55 -5.50
N ASN A 251 -32.95 2.04 -5.80
CA ASN A 251 -31.91 2.78 -6.53
C ASN A 251 -32.23 2.91 -8.02
N ALA A 252 -32.28 4.16 -8.52
CA ALA A 252 -32.37 4.47 -9.96
C ALA A 252 -31.25 3.82 -10.78
N SER A 253 -30.05 3.68 -10.22
CA SER A 253 -28.92 3.02 -10.89
C SER A 253 -29.13 1.52 -11.16
N SER A 254 -30.01 0.84 -10.43
CA SER A 254 -30.38 -0.54 -10.76
C SER A 254 -31.36 -0.60 -11.93
N CYS A 255 -32.27 0.36 -12.05
CA CYS A 255 -33.21 0.46 -13.17
C CYS A 255 -32.49 0.83 -14.49
N ARG A 256 -31.48 1.72 -14.44
CA ARG A 256 -30.63 2.05 -15.61
C ARG A 256 -29.89 0.82 -16.16
N ILE A 257 -29.33 -0.02 -15.29
CA ILE A 257 -28.65 -1.27 -15.71
C ILE A 257 -29.64 -2.24 -16.37
N GLU A 258 -30.87 -2.34 -15.85
CA GLU A 258 -31.92 -3.17 -16.45
C GLU A 258 -32.32 -2.67 -17.83
N GLY A 259 -32.56 -1.36 -17.99
CA GLY A 259 -32.85 -0.73 -19.28
C GLY A 259 -31.72 -0.89 -20.31
N LEU A 260 -30.46 -0.75 -19.87
CA LEU A 260 -29.28 -0.97 -20.70
C LEU A 260 -29.14 -2.43 -21.18
N LEU A 261 -29.38 -3.42 -20.30
CA LEU A 261 -29.37 -4.84 -20.66
C LEU A 261 -30.52 -5.20 -21.61
N LEU A 262 -31.72 -4.62 -21.41
CA LEU A 262 -32.87 -4.79 -22.30
C LEU A 262 -32.61 -4.18 -23.67
N TRP A 263 -32.05 -2.98 -23.75
CA TRP A 263 -31.67 -2.35 -25.02
C TRP A 263 -30.57 -3.14 -25.74
N LEU A 264 -29.51 -3.54 -25.03
CA LEU A 264 -28.44 -4.36 -25.60
C LEU A 264 -28.93 -5.73 -26.09
N SER A 265 -30.01 -6.29 -25.51
CA SER A 265 -30.61 -7.55 -26.00
C SER A 265 -31.19 -7.46 -27.42
N SER A 266 -31.41 -6.25 -27.96
CA SER A 266 -31.95 -6.06 -29.31
C SER A 266 -30.94 -6.24 -30.46
N PHE A 267 -29.63 -6.18 -30.18
CA PHE A 267 -28.59 -6.21 -31.23
C PHE A 267 -28.13 -7.61 -31.64
N SER A 268 -28.02 -7.80 -32.96
CA SER A 268 -27.59 -9.06 -33.60
C SER A 268 -26.06 -9.23 -33.64
N GLY A 269 -25.30 -8.14 -33.69
CA GLY A 269 -23.83 -8.10 -33.70
C GLY A 269 -23.23 -7.34 -32.51
N LEU A 270 -21.94 -7.57 -32.21
CA LEU A 270 -21.22 -6.71 -31.26
C LEU A 270 -20.77 -5.43 -31.97
N ASP A 271 -20.30 -5.55 -33.20
CA ASP A 271 -19.93 -4.42 -34.05
C ASP A 271 -21.11 -3.46 -34.26
N GLU A 272 -22.30 -4.01 -34.54
CA GLU A 272 -23.58 -3.27 -34.65
C GLU A 272 -23.89 -2.45 -33.39
N ALA A 273 -23.80 -3.07 -32.20
CA ALA A 273 -24.04 -2.38 -30.93
C ALA A 273 -22.96 -1.33 -30.62
N VAL A 274 -21.69 -1.58 -31.00
CA VAL A 274 -20.59 -0.62 -30.82
C VAL A 274 -20.73 0.57 -31.78
N GLU A 275 -21.21 0.34 -33.01
CA GLU A 275 -21.46 1.39 -34.00
C GLU A 275 -22.58 2.33 -33.54
N GLU A 276 -23.75 1.80 -33.19
CA GLU A 276 -24.90 2.57 -32.66
C GLU A 276 -24.52 3.37 -31.40
N VAL A 277 -23.84 2.74 -30.43
CA VAL A 277 -23.33 3.43 -29.23
C VAL A 277 -22.34 4.55 -29.59
N SER A 278 -21.47 4.33 -30.60
CA SER A 278 -20.50 5.34 -31.03
C SER A 278 -21.16 6.55 -31.72
N GLU A 279 -22.23 6.32 -32.47
CA GLU A 279 -23.08 7.35 -33.08
C GLU A 279 -23.78 8.19 -32.01
N LEU A 280 -24.49 7.55 -31.07
CA LEU A 280 -25.21 8.20 -29.96
C LEU A 280 -24.27 9.05 -29.07
N MET A 281 -23.05 8.57 -28.82
CA MET A 281 -22.01 9.36 -28.12
C MET A 281 -21.57 10.61 -28.90
N GLY A 282 -21.63 10.58 -30.24
CA GLY A 282 -21.16 11.64 -31.14
C GLY A 282 -22.21 12.65 -31.62
N GLU A 283 -23.51 12.34 -31.53
CA GLU A 283 -24.60 13.14 -32.12
C GLU A 283 -24.62 14.62 -31.70
N THR A 284 -24.16 14.96 -30.50
CA THR A 284 -24.24 16.32 -29.93
C THR A 284 -23.01 17.22 -30.21
N ASP A 285 -21.89 16.69 -30.70
CA ASP A 285 -20.76 17.53 -31.19
C ASP A 285 -21.17 18.43 -32.37
N ARG A 286 -22.28 18.09 -33.04
CA ARG A 286 -22.84 18.78 -34.21
C ARG A 286 -23.18 20.27 -34.00
N ARG A 287 -23.25 20.78 -32.77
CA ARG A 287 -23.39 22.23 -32.50
C ARG A 287 -22.10 23.02 -32.83
N GLY A 288 -20.93 22.37 -32.91
CA GLY A 288 -19.70 22.96 -33.41
C GLY A 288 -19.46 22.60 -34.89
N GLY A 289 -19.67 23.54 -35.82
CA GLY A 289 -19.61 23.28 -37.26
C GLY A 289 -18.22 22.90 -37.79
N GLY A 290 -17.85 21.62 -37.74
CA GLY A 290 -16.58 21.08 -38.23
C GLY A 290 -16.72 19.76 -38.98
N ARG A 291 -16.03 19.61 -40.12
CA ARG A 291 -16.06 18.41 -40.98
C ARG A 291 -15.20 17.26 -40.40
N GLY A 292 -15.63 16.70 -39.27
CA GLY A 292 -14.85 15.71 -38.50
C GLY A 292 -15.50 14.34 -38.24
N GLN A 293 -16.72 14.07 -38.72
CA GLN A 293 -17.57 12.94 -38.32
C GLN A 293 -16.82 11.58 -38.18
N GLY A 294 -16.16 11.11 -39.24
CA GLY A 294 -15.48 9.79 -39.22
C GLY A 294 -14.32 9.68 -38.22
N GLY A 295 -13.79 10.80 -37.71
CA GLY A 295 -12.71 10.80 -36.72
C GLY A 295 -13.18 10.61 -35.28
N ASN A 296 -14.38 11.11 -34.92
CA ASN A 296 -14.89 11.01 -33.55
C ASN A 296 -15.55 9.65 -33.29
N ASN A 297 -16.37 9.12 -34.20
CA ASN A 297 -16.98 7.81 -34.04
C ASN A 297 -15.91 6.71 -33.88
N ALA A 298 -14.93 6.64 -34.80
CA ALA A 298 -13.83 5.67 -34.72
C ALA A 298 -13.03 5.76 -33.40
N LYS A 299 -12.90 6.95 -32.83
CA LYS A 299 -12.29 7.18 -31.52
C LYS A 299 -13.16 6.69 -30.36
N HIS A 300 -14.48 6.89 -30.41
CA HIS A 300 -15.42 6.33 -29.43
C HIS A 300 -15.42 4.80 -29.49
N SER A 301 -15.52 4.21 -30.69
CA SER A 301 -15.43 2.75 -30.89
C SER A 301 -14.11 2.20 -30.34
N SER A 302 -12.98 2.86 -30.61
CA SER A 302 -11.68 2.46 -30.06
C SER A 302 -11.61 2.54 -28.53
N GLN A 303 -12.31 3.49 -27.89
CA GLN A 303 -12.40 3.57 -26.43
C GLN A 303 -13.29 2.47 -25.85
N LEU A 304 -14.41 2.14 -26.50
CA LEU A 304 -15.29 1.04 -26.13
C LEU A 304 -14.56 -0.31 -26.23
N TRP A 305 -13.90 -0.57 -27.38
CA TRP A 305 -13.10 -1.78 -27.57
C TRP A 305 -11.96 -1.93 -26.56
N ALA A 306 -11.25 -0.83 -26.23
CA ALA A 306 -10.22 -0.86 -25.19
C ALA A 306 -10.80 -1.20 -23.80
N GLY A 307 -11.92 -0.57 -23.42
CA GLY A 307 -12.58 -0.85 -22.13
C GLY A 307 -13.18 -2.26 -22.04
N MET A 308 -13.59 -2.85 -23.17
CA MET A 308 -14.08 -4.24 -23.23
C MET A 308 -12.94 -5.26 -23.20
N HIS A 309 -11.75 -4.91 -23.70
CA HIS A 309 -10.63 -5.85 -23.82
C HIS A 309 -10.19 -6.45 -22.48
N GLU A 310 -10.32 -5.67 -21.40
CA GLU A 310 -10.05 -6.06 -20.01
C GLU A 310 -10.91 -7.24 -19.54
N TYR A 311 -12.04 -7.54 -20.21
CA TYR A 311 -12.90 -8.69 -19.90
C TYR A 311 -12.66 -9.93 -20.77
N TYR A 312 -11.82 -9.84 -21.81
CA TYR A 312 -11.52 -10.99 -22.66
C TYR A 312 -10.45 -11.87 -22.00
N ILE A 313 -10.86 -13.10 -21.66
CA ILE A 313 -10.07 -14.06 -20.90
C ILE A 313 -9.11 -14.81 -21.82
N ASN A 314 -7.84 -14.93 -21.44
CA ASN A 314 -6.90 -15.85 -22.07
C ASN A 314 -7.09 -17.28 -21.51
N PRO A 315 -7.35 -18.31 -22.35
CA PRO A 315 -7.48 -19.70 -21.89
C PRO A 315 -6.23 -20.32 -21.24
N GLN A 316 -5.08 -19.64 -21.28
CA GLN A 316 -3.83 -20.04 -20.62
C GLN A 316 -3.36 -18.94 -19.66
N SER A 317 -3.54 -19.12 -18.35
CA SER A 317 -3.04 -18.19 -17.32
C SER A 317 -1.55 -18.44 -17.02
N SER A 318 -0.82 -17.37 -16.75
CA SER A 318 0.56 -17.47 -16.28
C SER A 318 0.63 -18.16 -14.90
N LEU A 319 -0.35 -17.90 -14.04
CA LEU A 319 -0.44 -18.39 -12.66
C LEU A 319 -0.62 -19.91 -12.56
N ALA A 320 -1.19 -20.56 -13.59
CA ALA A 320 -1.35 -22.01 -13.60
C ALA A 320 0.00 -22.74 -13.55
N SER A 321 1.05 -22.15 -14.13
CA SER A 321 2.42 -22.66 -14.06
C SER A 321 3.03 -22.49 -12.65
N TRP A 322 2.82 -21.32 -12.02
CA TRP A 322 3.27 -21.01 -10.66
C TRP A 322 2.71 -22.01 -9.64
N PHE A 323 1.39 -22.17 -9.61
CA PHE A 323 0.71 -23.08 -8.69
C PHE A 323 0.95 -24.57 -8.98
N SER A 324 1.53 -24.91 -10.14
CA SER A 324 2.00 -26.26 -10.48
C SER A 324 3.46 -26.52 -10.07
N GLY A 325 4.10 -25.61 -9.32
CA GLY A 325 5.50 -25.71 -8.88
C GLY A 325 6.51 -25.01 -9.78
N GLY A 326 6.06 -24.09 -10.64
CA GLY A 326 6.92 -23.25 -11.48
C GLY A 326 7.89 -22.39 -10.64
N ARG A 327 9.11 -22.18 -11.15
CA ARG A 327 10.18 -21.44 -10.45
C ARG A 327 10.31 -19.97 -10.88
N ALA A 328 9.72 -19.58 -12.00
CA ALA A 328 9.73 -18.19 -12.48
C ALA A 328 8.58 -17.40 -11.85
N ALA A 329 8.78 -16.10 -11.60
CA ALA A 329 7.69 -15.21 -11.22
C ALA A 329 6.71 -15.04 -12.40
N PRO A 330 5.39 -14.99 -12.18
CA PRO A 330 4.42 -14.77 -13.24
C PRO A 330 4.38 -13.30 -13.68
N GLY A 331 4.18 -13.09 -14.98
CA GLY A 331 4.16 -11.79 -15.63
C GLY A 331 4.90 -11.80 -16.97
N GLY A 332 4.40 -11.05 -17.95
CA GLY A 332 5.08 -10.87 -19.25
C GLY A 332 6.25 -9.89 -19.18
N GLU A 333 6.92 -9.68 -20.33
CA GLU A 333 8.11 -8.81 -20.46
C GLU A 333 7.86 -7.35 -20.01
N ALA A 334 6.62 -6.88 -20.13
CA ALA A 334 6.18 -5.55 -19.71
C ALA A 334 5.77 -5.43 -18.22
N SER A 335 5.86 -6.50 -17.43
CA SER A 335 5.45 -6.49 -16.02
C SER A 335 6.45 -5.73 -15.12
N GLY A 336 5.97 -5.12 -14.03
CA GLY A 336 6.83 -4.46 -13.04
C GLY A 336 7.92 -5.35 -12.43
N PHE A 337 7.77 -6.68 -12.52
CA PHE A 337 8.74 -7.67 -12.08
C PHE A 337 9.97 -7.79 -13.00
N THR A 338 9.95 -7.27 -14.23
CA THR A 338 11.14 -7.29 -15.13
C THR A 338 12.13 -6.17 -14.82
N GLN A 339 11.71 -5.15 -14.06
CA GLN A 339 12.61 -4.13 -13.49
C GLN A 339 13.24 -4.59 -12.16
N LEU A 340 12.80 -5.72 -11.60
CA LEU A 340 13.40 -6.32 -10.41
C LEU A 340 14.44 -7.39 -10.79
N PRO A 341 15.52 -7.54 -9.99
CA PRO A 341 16.38 -8.73 -10.05
C PRO A 341 15.57 -9.98 -9.74
N GLU A 342 15.86 -11.10 -10.41
CA GLU A 342 15.11 -12.37 -10.32
C GLU A 342 14.83 -12.83 -8.86
N CYS A 343 15.78 -12.62 -7.95
CA CYS A 343 15.63 -12.92 -6.52
C CYS A 343 14.52 -12.10 -5.83
N LEU A 344 14.34 -10.83 -6.21
CA LEU A 344 13.26 -9.96 -5.74
C LEU A 344 11.95 -10.24 -6.48
N SER A 345 11.98 -10.47 -7.80
CA SER A 345 10.78 -10.83 -8.57
C SER A 345 10.12 -12.10 -8.01
N ARG A 346 10.92 -13.08 -7.58
CA ARG A 346 10.42 -14.33 -6.97
C ARG A 346 9.78 -14.11 -5.59
N VAL A 347 10.38 -13.31 -4.70
CA VAL A 347 9.75 -13.03 -3.39
C VAL A 347 8.56 -12.09 -3.52
N ALA A 348 8.56 -11.18 -4.51
CA ALA A 348 7.39 -10.38 -4.85
C ALA A 348 6.21 -11.26 -5.27
N ALA A 349 6.43 -12.22 -6.18
CA ALA A 349 5.42 -13.20 -6.57
C ALA A 349 4.92 -14.06 -5.39
N GLN A 350 5.75 -14.32 -4.37
CA GLN A 350 5.35 -15.02 -3.13
C GLN A 350 4.55 -14.15 -2.14
N GLY A 351 4.27 -12.88 -2.46
CA GLY A 351 3.63 -11.94 -1.53
C GLY A 351 4.57 -11.43 -0.42
N LEU A 352 5.88 -11.72 -0.52
CA LEU A 352 6.93 -11.39 0.45
C LEU A 352 7.70 -10.11 0.11
N LEU A 353 7.21 -9.30 -0.84
CA LEU A 353 7.71 -7.95 -1.10
C LEU A 353 6.55 -6.95 -1.12
N ALA A 354 6.57 -6.00 -0.20
CA ALA A 354 5.55 -4.95 -0.08
C ALA A 354 5.35 -4.16 -1.40
N PRO A 355 4.10 -3.93 -1.85
CA PRO A 355 3.77 -3.12 -3.03
C PRO A 355 4.48 -1.76 -3.13
N LEU A 356 4.71 -1.08 -1.99
CA LEU A 356 5.48 0.18 -1.93
C LEU A 356 6.84 0.10 -2.64
N VAL A 357 7.49 -1.07 -2.66
CA VAL A 357 8.79 -1.28 -3.33
C VAL A 357 8.62 -1.30 -4.86
N LEU A 358 7.54 -1.92 -5.35
CA LEU A 358 7.17 -1.93 -6.78
C LEU A 358 6.76 -0.53 -7.23
N ASP A 359 5.90 0.12 -6.45
CA ASP A 359 5.41 1.49 -6.66
C ASP A 359 6.56 2.50 -6.75
N ALA A 360 7.49 2.46 -5.79
CA ALA A 360 8.64 3.35 -5.76
C ALA A 360 9.61 3.12 -6.94
N LEU A 361 9.80 1.87 -7.37
CA LEU A 361 10.68 1.50 -8.48
C LEU A 361 10.06 1.88 -9.83
N VAL A 362 8.85 1.41 -10.11
CA VAL A 362 8.19 1.46 -11.43
C VAL A 362 7.52 2.81 -11.64
N MET A 363 6.75 3.30 -10.66
CA MET A 363 5.95 4.52 -10.78
C MET A 363 6.67 5.77 -10.29
N ARG A 364 7.73 5.60 -9.48
CA ARG A 364 8.36 6.69 -8.68
C ARG A 364 7.35 7.47 -7.84
N ARG A 365 6.26 6.80 -7.45
CA ARG A 365 5.10 7.36 -6.76
C ARG A 365 4.63 6.36 -5.72
N VAL A 366 4.20 6.80 -4.55
CA VAL A 366 3.72 5.93 -3.46
C VAL A 366 2.45 6.51 -2.84
N LEU A 367 1.47 5.66 -2.60
CA LEU A 367 0.24 6.02 -1.86
C LEU A 367 0.37 5.56 -0.40
N LEU A 368 0.26 6.49 0.55
CA LEU A 368 0.42 6.18 1.97
C LEU A 368 -0.94 5.95 2.63
N ILE A 369 -1.11 4.78 3.25
CA ILE A 369 -2.38 4.29 3.78
C ILE A 369 -2.82 5.15 4.98
N PRO A 370 -4.00 5.80 4.96
CA PRO A 370 -4.49 6.60 6.08
C PRO A 370 -4.84 5.71 7.29
N GLN A 371 -4.58 6.21 8.49
CA GLN A 371 -4.83 5.52 9.75
C GLN A 371 -5.79 6.31 10.63
N VAL A 372 -6.37 5.69 11.67
CA VAL A 372 -7.20 6.39 12.65
C VAL A 372 -6.29 7.14 13.62
N GLU A 373 -6.07 8.42 13.33
CA GLU A 373 -5.12 9.27 14.04
C GLU A 373 -5.62 10.72 14.21
N ASN A 374 -4.80 11.56 14.82
CA ASN A 374 -5.09 12.98 15.00
C ASN A 374 -4.82 13.76 13.71
N SER A 375 -5.88 14.06 12.95
CA SER A 375 -5.82 14.85 11.72
C SER A 375 -5.07 16.19 11.87
N LYS A 376 -5.18 16.83 13.03
CA LYS A 376 -4.57 18.15 13.35
C LYS A 376 -3.06 18.09 13.65
N LEU A 377 -2.48 16.90 13.68
CA LEU A 377 -1.03 16.69 13.72
C LEU A 377 -0.54 16.26 12.32
N ALA A 378 0.75 16.43 12.05
CA ALA A 378 1.37 15.94 10.81
C ALA A 378 1.14 14.42 10.65
N SER A 379 1.06 13.93 9.41
CA SER A 379 0.75 12.51 9.13
C SER A 379 1.58 11.54 9.97
N SER A 380 0.95 10.44 10.42
CA SER A 380 1.63 9.33 11.09
C SER A 380 2.85 8.83 10.30
N HIS A 381 2.76 8.87 8.97
CA HIS A 381 3.83 8.50 8.04
C HIS A 381 5.05 9.44 8.06
N CYS A 382 4.98 10.62 8.66
CA CYS A 382 6.14 11.51 8.81
C CYS A 382 7.24 10.88 9.66
N SER A 383 6.87 10.18 10.74
CA SER A 383 7.83 9.49 11.64
C SER A 383 8.66 8.44 10.90
N ALA A 384 8.04 7.75 9.93
CA ALA A 384 8.66 6.69 9.14
C ALA A 384 9.42 7.17 7.90
N ARG A 385 9.46 8.49 7.62
CA ARG A 385 10.01 9.04 6.36
C ARG A 385 11.44 8.59 6.08
N ALA A 386 12.34 8.64 7.07
CA ALA A 386 13.74 8.26 6.86
C ALA A 386 13.92 6.81 6.40
N ILE A 387 13.02 5.90 6.80
CA ILE A 387 13.01 4.50 6.34
C ILE A 387 12.66 4.44 4.85
N ARG A 388 11.59 5.15 4.44
CA ARG A 388 11.19 5.23 3.03
C ARG A 388 12.24 5.90 2.16
N GLN A 389 12.90 6.96 2.64
CA GLN A 389 14.04 7.58 1.94
C GLN A 389 15.21 6.62 1.72
N GLY A 390 15.44 5.67 2.64
CA GLY A 390 16.39 4.57 2.46
C GLY A 390 15.94 3.55 1.42
N ILE A 391 14.66 3.16 1.41
CA ILE A 391 14.07 2.31 0.36
C ILE A 391 14.24 2.95 -1.02
N TYR A 392 13.87 4.23 -1.16
CA TYR A 392 13.96 4.97 -2.42
C TYR A 392 15.41 5.07 -2.93
N TRP A 393 16.39 5.20 -2.03
CA TRP A 393 17.80 5.15 -2.40
C TRP A 393 18.21 3.79 -2.96
N ILE A 394 17.80 2.70 -2.31
CA ILE A 394 18.14 1.34 -2.76
C ILE A 394 17.54 1.03 -4.14
N VAL A 395 16.26 1.40 -4.38
CA VAL A 395 15.56 1.01 -5.62
C VAL A 395 15.80 1.95 -6.81
N LEU A 396 16.15 3.23 -6.59
CA LEU A 396 16.33 4.20 -7.69
C LEU A 396 17.79 4.56 -8.02
N ARG A 397 18.77 4.13 -7.20
CA ARG A 397 20.21 4.34 -7.48
C ARG A 397 20.68 3.47 -8.64
N ARG A 398 21.07 4.11 -9.75
CA ARG A 398 21.65 3.43 -10.92
C ARG A 398 23.14 3.12 -10.73
N PRO A 399 23.65 1.98 -11.24
CA PRO A 399 25.08 1.72 -11.28
C PRO A 399 25.86 2.84 -12.00
N GLY A 400 27.01 3.23 -11.44
CA GLY A 400 28.02 4.06 -12.12
C GLY A 400 28.08 5.55 -11.77
N GLN A 401 27.08 6.13 -11.09
CA GLN A 401 27.06 7.59 -10.81
C GLN A 401 28.17 8.09 -9.86
N ASP A 402 28.75 7.22 -9.03
CA ASP A 402 29.73 7.61 -8.00
C ASP A 402 31.18 7.77 -8.53
N SER A 403 31.45 7.44 -9.79
CA SER A 403 32.80 7.30 -10.37
C SER A 403 33.64 8.60 -10.45
N GLN A 404 33.11 9.74 -10.00
CA GLN A 404 33.83 11.01 -9.91
C GLN A 404 33.92 11.58 -8.47
N ALA A 405 33.24 10.98 -7.49
CA ALA A 405 33.03 11.60 -6.17
C ALA A 405 34.13 11.33 -5.12
N HIS A 406 35.04 10.37 -5.34
CA HIS A 406 36.04 9.94 -4.34
C HIS A 406 37.51 10.02 -4.82
N GLY A 407 37.77 10.65 -5.97
CA GLY A 407 39.07 10.67 -6.62
C GLY A 407 40.04 11.79 -6.24
N ARG A 408 39.92 12.46 -5.07
CA ARG A 408 40.80 13.62 -4.76
C ARG A 408 40.97 14.01 -3.27
N SER A 409 41.60 13.14 -2.47
CA SER A 409 42.42 13.58 -1.32
C SER A 409 43.50 12.55 -1.03
N GLY A 410 44.79 12.94 -1.06
CA GLY A 410 45.91 11.99 -1.05
C GLY A 410 47.27 12.57 -1.44
N SER A 411 47.59 13.79 -1.01
CA SER A 411 48.92 14.38 -1.20
C SER A 411 49.90 13.82 -0.17
N GLY A 412 50.74 12.85 -0.56
CA GLY A 412 51.66 12.16 0.36
C GLY A 412 52.97 11.70 -0.29
N GLN A 413 53.99 12.57 -0.20
CA GLN A 413 55.45 12.33 -0.25
C GLN A 413 56.03 11.23 -1.17
N GLN A 414 56.88 11.67 -2.10
CA GLN A 414 57.96 10.82 -2.65
C GLN A 414 58.99 10.48 -1.54
N VAL A 415 59.46 9.24 -1.52
CA VAL A 415 60.74 8.86 -0.90
C VAL A 415 61.51 7.99 -1.91
N LYS A 416 62.77 8.33 -2.16
CA LYS A 416 63.69 7.47 -2.93
C LYS A 416 64.51 6.60 -1.97
N GLY A 417 64.62 5.33 -2.26
CA GLY A 417 65.54 4.38 -1.63
C GLY A 417 65.89 3.30 -2.65
N ALA A 418 67.14 2.83 -2.65
CA ALA A 418 67.67 1.91 -3.67
C ALA A 418 68.24 0.62 -3.05
N GLY A 419 68.21 -0.46 -3.83
CA GLY A 419 68.76 -1.77 -3.46
C GLY A 419 67.95 -2.90 -4.11
N GLY A 420 68.63 -3.92 -4.63
CA GLY A 420 67.99 -5.10 -5.23
C GLY A 420 69.00 -6.20 -5.53
N VAL A 421 68.52 -7.45 -5.67
CA VAL A 421 69.30 -8.62 -6.14
C VAL A 421 68.40 -9.54 -6.99
N GLN A 422 69.01 -10.16 -8.02
CA GLN A 422 68.46 -11.05 -9.04
C GLN A 422 67.75 -12.34 -8.59
N ALA A 423 66.73 -12.74 -9.38
CA ALA A 423 66.48 -14.07 -9.99
C ALA A 423 65.25 -13.91 -10.93
N GLN A 424 65.17 -14.23 -12.23
CA GLN A 424 65.85 -15.17 -13.14
C GLN A 424 65.49 -16.65 -12.84
N TYR A 425 64.90 -17.46 -13.72
CA TYR A 425 64.43 -17.32 -15.14
C TYR A 425 62.90 -17.65 -15.20
N VAL A 426 62.16 -17.82 -16.31
CA VAL A 426 62.40 -17.90 -17.78
C VAL A 426 61.11 -17.47 -18.56
N ASN A 427 61.15 -17.41 -19.90
CA ASN A 427 59.97 -17.33 -20.79
C ASN A 427 60.00 -18.47 -21.81
N ILE A 428 58.83 -18.89 -22.33
CA ILE A 428 58.71 -19.57 -23.64
C ILE A 428 57.64 -18.84 -24.46
N SER A 429 57.89 -18.63 -25.76
CA SER A 429 57.04 -17.85 -26.65
C SER A 429 57.03 -18.37 -28.09
N GLN A 430 55.85 -18.41 -28.70
CA GLN A 430 55.61 -18.52 -30.15
C GLN A 430 54.27 -17.82 -30.47
N GLY A 431 54.07 -17.06 -31.56
CA GLY A 431 55.08 -16.39 -32.40
C GLY A 431 54.87 -16.52 -33.92
N GLN A 432 54.04 -15.64 -34.52
CA GLN A 432 54.12 -15.13 -35.91
C GLN A 432 53.09 -14.00 -36.09
N ARG A 433 53.45 -12.82 -36.64
CA ARG A 433 53.45 -12.41 -38.07
C ARG A 433 52.09 -12.61 -38.77
N GLY A 434 51.52 -11.63 -39.50
CA GLY A 434 51.89 -10.22 -39.71
C GLY A 434 51.46 -9.70 -41.10
N GLY A 435 51.05 -8.44 -41.23
CA GLY A 435 50.68 -7.87 -42.52
C GLY A 435 50.36 -6.37 -42.50
N ARG A 436 50.82 -5.63 -43.53
CA ARG A 436 50.39 -4.27 -43.89
C ARG A 436 50.03 -4.26 -45.37
N GLY A 437 48.94 -3.59 -45.74
CA GLY A 437 48.54 -3.33 -47.14
C GLY A 437 48.15 -1.86 -47.34
N ARG A 438 48.34 -1.32 -48.54
CA ARG A 438 48.01 0.05 -48.93
C ARG A 438 47.32 0.06 -50.30
N GLY A 439 46.37 0.97 -50.50
CA GLY A 439 45.75 1.31 -51.79
C GLY A 439 44.21 1.35 -51.72
N GLY A 440 43.49 2.25 -52.40
CA GLY A 440 43.91 3.48 -53.08
C GLY A 440 43.16 3.79 -54.39
N CYS A 441 42.37 4.87 -54.43
CA CYS A 441 41.68 5.41 -55.63
C CYS A 441 40.59 4.45 -56.23
N GLN A 442 39.67 4.79 -57.16
CA GLN A 442 39.05 6.00 -57.76
C GLN A 442 37.80 5.53 -58.58
N VAL A 443 36.80 6.30 -59.06
CA VAL A 443 36.32 7.70 -58.91
C VAL A 443 34.84 7.78 -59.36
N GLY A 444 34.07 8.82 -58.99
CA GLY A 444 32.72 9.10 -59.53
C GLY A 444 31.87 9.97 -58.59
N ALA A 445 31.76 11.30 -58.69
CA ALA A 445 31.39 12.22 -59.79
C ALA A 445 29.87 12.48 -59.90
N GLY A 446 29.41 13.62 -59.36
CA GLY A 446 28.01 14.06 -59.39
C GLY A 446 27.84 15.55 -59.01
N ARG A 447 27.80 16.43 -60.02
CA ARG A 447 27.52 17.89 -59.94
C ARG A 447 25.99 18.13 -60.09
N CYS A 448 25.35 19.29 -59.81
CA CYS A 448 25.70 20.61 -59.24
C CYS A 448 24.39 21.40 -58.95
N ARG A 449 24.52 22.67 -58.51
CA ARG A 449 23.50 23.76 -58.46
C ARG A 449 22.52 23.71 -57.28
N ASN A 450 21.91 24.83 -56.85
CA ASN A 450 22.36 26.22 -56.59
C ASN A 450 21.15 26.97 -56.01
N SER A 451 21.34 27.88 -55.05
CA SER A 451 20.28 28.76 -54.52
C SER A 451 19.83 29.83 -55.54
N PRO A 452 18.80 30.64 -55.22
CA PRO A 452 19.13 31.99 -54.71
C PRO A 452 18.14 32.62 -53.70
N VAL A 453 18.62 33.69 -53.03
CA VAL A 453 17.89 34.89 -52.54
C VAL A 453 16.73 34.68 -51.54
N GLN A 454 16.87 35.03 -50.26
CA GLN A 454 16.97 36.37 -49.63
C GLN A 454 15.69 37.23 -49.68
N GLN A 455 15.18 37.57 -48.50
CA GLN A 455 14.92 38.97 -48.12
C GLN A 455 15.09 39.14 -46.60
N ALA A 456 15.46 40.33 -46.15
CA ALA A 456 15.73 40.64 -44.76
C ALA A 456 15.38 42.10 -44.46
N VAL A 457 14.94 42.39 -43.23
CA VAL A 457 14.83 43.75 -42.70
C VAL A 457 15.39 43.74 -41.27
N ASN A 458 16.28 44.68 -40.98
CA ASN A 458 16.92 44.84 -39.67
C ASN A 458 16.06 45.64 -38.70
N THR A 459 16.33 45.50 -37.40
CA THR A 459 16.72 46.66 -36.58
C THR A 459 17.48 46.20 -35.34
N GLY A 460 18.52 46.95 -34.95
CA GLY A 460 19.33 46.65 -33.77
C GLY A 460 20.35 47.74 -33.48
N VAL A 461 20.48 48.10 -32.20
CA VAL A 461 21.39 49.11 -31.62
C VAL A 461 21.73 48.56 -30.23
N SER A 462 22.95 48.08 -29.93
CA SER A 462 24.18 48.85 -29.61
C SER A 462 24.06 49.60 -28.27
N SER A 463 25.02 49.58 -27.32
CA SER A 463 26.27 48.80 -27.18
C SER A 463 26.82 48.93 -25.75
N GLY A 464 27.70 48.02 -25.32
CA GLY A 464 28.42 48.14 -24.03
C GLY A 464 29.49 47.05 -23.83
N GLN A 465 30.76 47.46 -23.75
CA GLN A 465 31.92 46.61 -23.45
C GLN A 465 32.29 46.74 -21.96
N GLY A 466 32.95 45.80 -21.28
CA GLY A 466 33.44 44.48 -21.70
C GLY A 466 34.46 43.91 -20.69
N ALA A 467 35.12 42.80 -21.07
CA ALA A 467 36.25 42.14 -20.39
C ALA A 467 36.00 41.47 -19.01
N GLY A 468 36.70 40.35 -18.77
CA GLY A 468 36.72 39.63 -17.47
C GLY A 468 36.45 38.13 -17.58
N ALA A 469 37.48 37.32 -17.85
CA ALA A 469 37.33 35.86 -17.94
C ALA A 469 37.28 35.22 -16.55
N ALA A 470 36.18 34.54 -16.23
CA ALA A 470 36.06 33.66 -15.07
C ALA A 470 35.33 32.38 -15.49
N ALA A 471 36.08 31.30 -15.71
CA ALA A 471 35.52 29.97 -15.99
C ALA A 471 34.98 29.37 -14.69
N SER A 472 33.73 29.68 -14.34
CA SER A 472 33.03 29.01 -13.25
C SER A 472 32.90 27.52 -13.57
N GLN A 473 33.54 26.68 -12.75
CA GLN A 473 33.37 25.23 -12.82
C GLN A 473 31.93 24.88 -12.42
N ALA A 474 31.08 24.69 -13.42
CA ALA A 474 29.76 24.10 -13.23
C ALA A 474 29.94 22.65 -12.74
N GLN A 475 29.95 22.47 -11.43
CA GLN A 475 29.79 21.15 -10.82
C GLN A 475 28.44 20.59 -11.32
N SER A 476 28.49 19.50 -12.08
CA SER A 476 27.30 18.80 -12.56
C SER A 476 26.64 18.07 -11.39
N CYS A 477 25.93 18.84 -10.55
CA CYS A 477 25.12 18.30 -9.47
C CYS A 477 24.05 17.40 -10.09
N ALA A 478 24.12 16.09 -9.82
CA ALA A 478 23.10 15.16 -10.28
C ALA A 478 21.75 15.57 -9.67
N ALA A 479 20.69 15.57 -10.48
CA ALA A 479 19.37 15.97 -10.01
C ALA A 479 18.93 15.03 -8.85
N PRO A 480 18.32 15.56 -7.78
CA PRO A 480 17.95 14.77 -6.61
C PRO A 480 16.98 13.65 -7.00
N ILE A 481 17.21 12.47 -6.44
CA ILE A 481 16.37 11.28 -6.70
C ILE A 481 15.13 11.39 -5.82
N CYS A 482 14.02 11.87 -6.38
CA CYS A 482 12.76 12.06 -5.66
C CYS A 482 11.71 10.99 -6.00
N VAL A 483 10.88 10.67 -5.01
CA VAL A 483 9.65 9.88 -5.12
C VAL A 483 8.45 10.73 -4.70
N GLU A 484 7.34 10.52 -5.38
CA GLU A 484 6.10 11.27 -5.22
C GLU A 484 5.17 10.60 -4.18
N GLU A 485 5.20 11.08 -2.94
CA GLU A 485 4.35 10.57 -1.85
C GLU A 485 2.99 11.27 -1.79
N TYR A 486 1.93 10.49 -1.89
CA TYR A 486 0.56 10.91 -1.61
C TYR A 486 0.20 10.57 -0.16
N ASP A 487 -0.02 11.61 0.65
CA ASP A 487 -0.23 11.54 2.10
C ASP A 487 -1.31 12.54 2.53
N ARG A 488 -1.81 12.45 3.76
CA ARG A 488 -2.73 13.47 4.30
C ARG A 488 -2.00 14.77 4.66
N LEU A 489 -2.63 15.91 4.36
CA LEU A 489 -2.45 17.15 5.10
C LEU A 489 -3.82 17.54 5.67
N ASP A 490 -3.91 17.57 6.99
CA ASP A 490 -5.18 17.67 7.72
C ASP A 490 -6.17 16.60 7.25
N LEU A 491 -7.25 17.00 6.56
CA LEU A 491 -8.28 16.14 5.98
C LEU A 491 -8.20 16.00 4.44
N ASN A 492 -7.18 16.58 3.82
CA ASN A 492 -7.02 16.64 2.37
C ASN A 492 -5.86 15.76 1.89
N LEU A 493 -6.02 15.15 0.71
CA LEU A 493 -4.98 14.38 0.07
C LEU A 493 -3.93 15.31 -0.58
N LYS A 494 -2.69 15.25 -0.10
CA LYS A 494 -1.58 16.06 -0.57
C LYS A 494 -0.51 15.23 -1.28
N LYS A 495 -0.08 15.73 -2.44
CA LYS A 495 1.12 15.30 -3.16
C LYS A 495 2.36 15.97 -2.53
N ASN A 496 3.37 15.17 -2.22
CA ASN A 496 4.65 15.61 -1.67
C ASN A 496 5.79 15.01 -2.53
N GLN A 497 6.93 15.69 -2.59
CA GLN A 497 8.17 15.13 -3.16
C GLN A 497 9.11 14.76 -2.01
N VAL A 498 9.63 13.54 -2.02
CA VAL A 498 10.52 13.01 -0.99
C VAL A 498 11.80 12.51 -1.65
N GLU A 499 12.91 13.17 -1.31
CA GLU A 499 14.25 12.85 -1.80
C GLU A 499 14.80 11.58 -1.12
N ALA A 500 15.48 10.73 -1.89
CA ALA A 500 16.16 9.53 -1.41
C ALA A 500 17.45 9.89 -0.66
N ASN A 501 17.65 9.35 0.54
CA ASN A 501 18.81 9.66 1.38
C ASN A 501 20.00 8.75 1.04
N PRO A 502 21.18 9.29 0.70
CA PRO A 502 22.38 8.47 0.49
C PRO A 502 22.77 7.65 1.72
N LEU A 503 22.94 6.34 1.51
CA LEU A 503 23.40 5.39 2.53
C LEU A 503 24.92 5.23 2.48
N LYS A 504 25.59 5.08 3.63
CA LYS A 504 27.04 4.87 3.72
C LYS A 504 27.41 3.45 3.31
N THR A 505 26.58 2.47 3.69
CA THR A 505 26.78 1.06 3.34
C THR A 505 26.46 0.86 1.84
N PRO A 506 27.44 0.46 1.00
CA PRO A 506 27.24 0.40 -0.44
C PRO A 506 26.40 -0.83 -0.82
N ILE A 507 25.15 -0.58 -1.23
CA ILE A 507 24.27 -1.58 -1.82
C ILE A 507 23.62 -1.05 -3.11
N CYS A 508 23.23 -1.96 -4.00
CA CYS A 508 22.59 -1.66 -5.28
C CYS A 508 21.54 -2.75 -5.55
N LEU A 509 20.42 -2.37 -6.17
CA LEU A 509 19.30 -3.28 -6.46
C LEU A 509 19.76 -4.52 -7.22
N ASP A 510 20.50 -4.35 -8.33
CA ASP A 510 20.94 -5.42 -9.24
C ASP A 510 21.76 -6.53 -8.56
N THR A 511 22.46 -6.18 -7.46
CA THR A 511 23.37 -7.08 -6.75
C THR A 511 22.88 -7.48 -5.35
N ILE A 512 21.66 -7.08 -4.98
CA ILE A 512 21.09 -7.28 -3.63
C ILE A 512 20.99 -8.76 -3.22
N GLY A 513 20.78 -9.66 -4.19
CA GLY A 513 20.77 -11.11 -3.98
C GLY A 513 22.15 -11.73 -3.76
N GLN A 514 23.23 -11.09 -4.23
CA GLN A 514 24.61 -11.55 -4.01
C GLN A 514 25.25 -10.88 -2.77
N ALA A 515 24.69 -9.76 -2.30
CA ALA A 515 25.16 -9.07 -1.11
C ALA A 515 25.07 -9.98 0.14
N PRO A 516 26.18 -10.17 0.90
CA PRO A 516 26.19 -10.99 2.10
C PRO A 516 25.18 -10.49 3.14
N VAL A 517 24.58 -11.42 3.91
CA VAL A 517 23.55 -11.10 4.92
C VAL A 517 24.01 -10.00 5.88
N ALA A 518 25.28 -10.01 6.31
CA ALA A 518 25.85 -8.97 7.17
C ALA A 518 25.86 -7.56 6.54
N VAL A 519 26.03 -7.45 5.21
CA VAL A 519 25.94 -6.17 4.49
C VAL A 519 24.48 -5.70 4.44
N ARG A 520 23.55 -6.60 4.12
CA ARG A 520 22.10 -6.29 4.08
C ARG A 520 21.57 -5.93 5.47
N LEU A 521 22.04 -6.61 6.52
CA LEU A 521 21.78 -6.26 7.92
C LEU A 521 22.37 -4.90 8.28
N GLY A 522 23.62 -4.62 7.88
CA GLY A 522 24.26 -3.31 8.05
C GLY A 522 23.43 -2.18 7.45
N VAL A 523 22.89 -2.34 6.24
CA VAL A 523 21.97 -1.37 5.61
C VAL A 523 20.70 -1.18 6.45
N LEU A 524 20.03 -2.26 6.88
CA LEU A 524 18.81 -2.18 7.68
C LEU A 524 19.06 -1.44 9.02
N LEU A 525 20.15 -1.78 9.69
CA LEU A 525 20.54 -1.20 10.97
C LEU A 525 21.07 0.25 10.84
N GLU A 526 21.68 0.61 9.72
CA GLU A 526 22.04 2.00 9.39
C GLU A 526 20.79 2.87 9.26
N VAL A 527 19.80 2.42 8.49
CA VAL A 527 18.53 3.15 8.28
C VAL A 527 17.69 3.23 9.56
N LEU A 528 17.64 2.15 10.35
CA LEU A 528 16.98 2.14 11.66
C LEU A 528 17.80 2.84 12.75
N GLY A 529 19.06 3.22 12.50
CA GLY A 529 19.93 3.89 13.47
C GLY A 529 20.15 3.07 14.74
N VAL A 530 20.42 1.76 14.62
CA VAL A 530 20.55 0.81 15.73
C VAL A 530 21.87 0.04 15.62
N ASN A 531 22.57 -0.16 16.74
CA ASN A 531 23.76 -1.03 16.78
C ASN A 531 23.36 -2.49 17.01
N GLU A 532 23.94 -3.42 16.24
CA GLU A 532 23.61 -4.86 16.31
C GLU A 532 23.79 -5.45 17.72
N SER A 533 24.80 -4.98 18.46
CA SER A 533 25.09 -5.41 19.83
C SER A 533 23.94 -5.14 20.81
N VAL A 534 23.08 -4.16 20.55
CA VAL A 534 21.88 -3.88 21.37
C VAL A 534 20.77 -4.91 21.13
N LEU A 535 20.75 -5.54 19.95
CA LEU A 535 19.78 -6.58 19.58
C LEU A 535 20.26 -7.99 19.98
N ALA A 536 21.52 -8.15 20.37
CA ALA A 536 22.09 -9.43 20.79
C ALA A 536 21.26 -10.18 21.87
N PRO A 537 20.81 -9.56 22.99
CA PRO A 537 20.01 -10.24 24.00
C PRO A 537 18.54 -10.47 23.60
N VAL A 538 18.06 -9.81 22.53
CA VAL A 538 16.65 -9.86 22.10
C VAL A 538 16.39 -11.14 21.28
N PRO A 539 15.28 -11.88 21.54
CA PRO A 539 14.86 -13.02 20.73
C PRO A 539 14.81 -12.70 19.24
N LEU A 540 15.26 -13.64 18.39
CA LEU A 540 15.52 -13.39 16.96
C LEU A 540 14.34 -12.75 16.20
N HIS A 541 13.13 -13.23 16.46
CA HIS A 541 11.88 -12.74 15.84
C HIS A 541 11.42 -11.38 16.38
N LEU A 542 11.90 -10.93 17.54
CA LEU A 542 11.58 -9.63 18.14
C LEU A 542 12.66 -8.56 17.88
N ARG A 543 13.78 -8.91 17.22
CA ARG A 543 14.86 -7.95 16.92
C ARG A 543 14.41 -6.78 16.05
N LEU A 544 13.62 -7.04 14.99
CA LEU A 544 13.06 -5.99 14.14
C LEU A 544 12.05 -5.12 14.92
N PHE A 545 11.22 -5.73 15.76
CA PHE A 545 10.28 -5.02 16.64
C PHE A 545 10.99 -4.05 17.60
N VAL A 546 12.07 -4.48 18.27
CA VAL A 546 12.87 -3.62 19.16
C VAL A 546 13.54 -2.50 18.39
N ALA A 547 14.15 -2.80 17.23
CA ALA A 547 14.81 -1.79 16.40
C ALA A 547 13.84 -0.71 15.89
N VAL A 548 12.67 -1.11 15.39
CA VAL A 548 11.59 -0.20 14.96
C VAL A 548 11.03 0.61 16.13
N THR A 549 10.82 0.00 17.30
CA THR A 549 10.28 0.71 18.47
C THR A 549 11.30 1.73 19.00
N GLY A 550 12.59 1.38 19.03
CA GLY A 550 13.67 2.31 19.35
C GLY A 550 13.82 3.46 18.34
N PHE A 551 13.56 3.21 17.05
CA PHE A 551 13.48 4.23 16.01
C PHE A 551 12.29 5.18 16.23
N TRP A 552 11.09 4.63 16.46
CA TRP A 552 9.86 5.39 16.75
C TRP A 552 10.03 6.32 17.96
N MET A 553 10.66 5.85 19.05
CA MET A 553 10.96 6.67 20.24
C MET A 553 11.88 7.89 19.97
N ARG A 554 12.56 7.96 18.82
CA ARG A 554 13.46 9.08 18.45
C ARG A 554 12.91 10.02 17.39
N GLU A 555 12.13 9.49 16.45
CA GLU A 555 11.68 10.20 15.24
C GLU A 555 10.17 10.51 15.22
N ALA A 556 9.39 9.99 16.17
CA ALA A 556 7.99 10.36 16.34
C ALA A 556 7.84 11.79 16.92
N SER A 557 6.80 12.49 16.48
CA SER A 557 6.49 13.87 16.89
C SER A 557 4.96 14.01 17.01
N PRO A 558 4.40 14.24 18.21
CA PRO A 558 5.08 14.39 19.50
C PRO A 558 5.83 13.11 19.94
N PRO A 559 6.90 13.25 20.74
CA PRO A 559 7.66 12.09 21.22
C PRO A 559 6.80 11.21 22.14
N PRO A 560 6.90 9.86 22.08
CA PRO A 560 6.05 8.98 22.89
C PRO A 560 6.44 9.00 24.38
N SER A 561 5.46 8.80 25.24
CA SER A 561 5.68 8.71 26.69
C SER A 561 6.15 7.32 27.12
N LEU A 562 6.77 7.24 28.32
CA LEU A 562 7.18 5.96 28.90
C LEU A 562 6.01 4.98 29.03
N HIS A 563 4.83 5.44 29.47
CA HIS A 563 3.66 4.56 29.57
C HIS A 563 3.17 4.07 28.20
N GLN A 564 3.34 4.84 27.11
CA GLN A 564 3.00 4.39 25.75
C GLN A 564 3.93 3.26 25.30
N LEU A 565 5.25 3.40 25.55
CA LEU A 565 6.21 2.33 25.31
C LEU A 565 5.89 1.09 26.17
N GLN A 566 5.63 1.26 27.46
CA GLN A 566 5.33 0.15 28.37
C GLN A 566 4.04 -0.59 27.95
N ALA A 567 2.99 0.12 27.55
CA ALA A 567 1.75 -0.50 27.06
C ALA A 567 1.97 -1.32 25.79
N LEU A 568 2.77 -0.82 24.85
CA LEU A 568 3.15 -1.54 23.63
C LEU A 568 3.98 -2.79 23.93
N LEU A 569 4.98 -2.70 24.82
CA LEU A 569 5.79 -3.84 25.23
C LEU A 569 4.98 -4.91 25.98
N LEU A 570 4.04 -4.50 26.84
CA LEU A 570 3.10 -5.42 27.50
C LEU A 570 2.17 -6.12 26.48
N GLY A 571 1.77 -5.43 25.41
CA GLY A 571 1.03 -6.01 24.29
C GLY A 571 1.81 -7.10 23.55
N ALA A 572 3.08 -6.84 23.22
CA ALA A 572 3.95 -7.84 22.58
C ALA A 572 4.21 -9.05 23.51
N VAL A 573 4.42 -8.81 24.81
CA VAL A 573 4.56 -9.89 25.81
C VAL A 573 3.30 -10.75 25.91
N TYR A 574 2.10 -10.16 25.82
CA TYR A 574 0.85 -10.91 25.76
C TYR A 574 0.75 -11.80 24.51
N GLY A 575 1.18 -11.33 23.34
CA GLY A 575 1.17 -12.14 22.12
C GLY A 575 2.13 -13.32 22.16
N GLU A 576 3.35 -13.11 22.68
CA GLU A 576 4.32 -14.18 22.94
C GLU A 576 3.77 -15.23 23.93
N LEU A 577 3.09 -14.80 24.99
CA LEU A 577 2.40 -15.70 25.92
C LEU A 577 1.27 -16.47 25.23
N SER A 578 0.50 -15.81 24.37
CA SER A 578 -0.64 -16.43 23.68
C SER A 578 -0.18 -17.49 22.67
N TRP A 579 0.89 -17.23 21.92
CA TRP A 579 1.50 -18.17 20.99
C TRP A 579 2.03 -19.44 21.67
N ASN A 580 2.79 -19.29 22.75
CA ASN A 580 3.37 -20.41 23.49
C ASN A 580 2.34 -21.32 24.17
N ASN A 581 1.07 -20.92 24.23
CA ASN A 581 -0.05 -21.71 24.76
C ASN A 581 -0.90 -22.40 23.68
N GLN A 582 -0.62 -22.21 22.38
CA GLN A 582 -1.41 -22.85 21.32
C GLN A 582 -1.13 -24.37 21.19
N PRO A 583 -2.17 -25.22 20.99
CA PRO A 583 -2.01 -26.65 20.81
C PRO A 583 -1.38 -26.97 19.44
N GLY A 584 -0.06 -27.17 19.42
CA GLY A 584 0.72 -27.47 18.22
C GLY A 584 2.11 -26.85 18.19
N ALA A 585 2.39 -25.85 19.04
CA ALA A 585 3.72 -25.24 19.13
C ALA A 585 4.78 -26.28 19.57
N ASN A 586 5.88 -26.43 18.82
CA ASN A 586 6.91 -27.47 19.06
C ASN A 586 7.38 -27.52 20.53
N HIS A 587 7.07 -28.61 21.23
CA HIS A 587 7.32 -28.80 22.66
C HIS A 587 8.78 -29.12 22.99
N HIS A 588 9.71 -28.25 22.59
CA HIS A 588 11.12 -28.40 22.93
C HIS A 588 11.52 -27.62 24.19
N GLN A 589 11.59 -28.38 25.28
CA GLN A 589 12.22 -28.02 26.56
C GLN A 589 11.49 -26.91 27.34
N HIS A 590 12.19 -26.18 28.21
CA HIS A 590 11.69 -25.04 28.99
C HIS A 590 10.68 -25.36 30.12
N ALA A 591 11.04 -26.28 31.02
CA ALA A 591 10.36 -26.50 32.29
C ALA A 591 10.19 -25.19 33.11
N GLY A 592 8.95 -24.90 33.51
CA GLY A 592 8.55 -23.70 34.27
C GLY A 592 7.03 -23.74 34.50
N PRO A 593 6.50 -23.02 35.51
CA PRO A 593 5.09 -23.12 35.88
C PRO A 593 4.17 -22.46 34.84
N ARG A 594 3.70 -23.24 33.86
CA ARG A 594 2.76 -22.80 32.80
C ARG A 594 1.54 -22.05 33.37
N ALA A 595 1.07 -22.42 34.56
CA ALA A 595 -0.04 -21.76 35.25
C ALA A 595 0.23 -20.27 35.57
N THR A 596 1.47 -19.88 35.90
CA THR A 596 1.83 -18.48 36.18
C THR A 596 1.74 -17.65 34.90
N GLU A 597 2.36 -18.11 33.81
CA GLU A 597 2.35 -17.41 32.53
C GLU A 597 0.94 -17.34 31.90
N HIS A 598 0.13 -18.40 32.06
CA HIS A 598 -1.29 -18.37 31.68
C HIS A 598 -2.08 -17.32 32.49
N THR A 599 -1.81 -17.20 33.79
CA THR A 599 -2.45 -16.19 34.65
C THR A 599 -2.06 -14.77 34.25
N VAL A 600 -0.81 -14.54 33.83
CA VAL A 600 -0.37 -13.26 33.23
C VAL A 600 -1.12 -12.97 31.95
N GLY A 601 -1.21 -13.94 31.03
CA GLY A 601 -1.99 -13.80 29.79
C GLY A 601 -3.44 -13.37 30.05
N MET A 602 -4.12 -14.05 30.99
CA MET A 602 -5.48 -13.67 31.41
C MET A 602 -5.55 -12.29 32.09
N CYS A 603 -4.51 -11.86 32.80
CA CYS A 603 -4.48 -10.56 33.47
C CYS A 603 -4.35 -9.40 32.47
N LEU A 604 -3.53 -9.59 31.43
CA LEU A 604 -3.34 -8.66 30.33
C LEU A 604 -4.59 -8.61 29.43
N ASP A 605 -5.15 -9.76 29.05
CA ASP A 605 -6.36 -9.85 28.22
C ASP A 605 -7.55 -9.06 28.79
N ARG A 606 -7.72 -9.12 30.13
CA ARG A 606 -8.77 -8.39 30.85
C ARG A 606 -8.69 -6.87 30.72
N GLN A 607 -7.55 -6.31 30.30
CA GLN A 607 -7.39 -4.86 30.11
C GLN A 607 -8.06 -4.34 28.84
N ARG A 608 -8.36 -5.20 27.85
CA ARG A 608 -8.90 -4.80 26.54
C ARG A 608 -10.08 -3.82 26.63
N VAL A 609 -10.05 -2.77 25.82
CA VAL A 609 -11.20 -1.89 25.59
C VAL A 609 -12.36 -2.72 25.05
N ARG A 610 -13.50 -2.71 25.75
CA ARG A 610 -14.69 -3.48 25.35
C ARG A 610 -15.65 -2.62 24.53
N PRO A 611 -16.31 -3.19 23.50
CA PRO A 611 -17.43 -2.55 22.81
C PRO A 611 -18.49 -2.03 23.80
N GLY A 612 -19.07 -0.87 23.50
CA GLY A 612 -20.12 -0.26 24.33
C GLY A 612 -19.64 0.46 25.60
N GLN A 613 -18.35 0.51 25.90
CA GLN A 613 -17.83 1.44 26.93
C GLN A 613 -18.12 2.88 26.49
N ARG A 614 -18.83 3.67 27.31
CA ARG A 614 -19.12 5.11 27.06
C ARG A 614 -17.88 6.00 27.25
N ARG A 615 -16.80 5.72 26.51
CA ARG A 615 -15.53 6.47 26.54
C ARG A 615 -14.98 6.56 25.13
N GLY A 616 -14.68 7.78 24.67
CA GLY A 616 -14.12 8.01 23.34
C GLY A 616 -12.69 7.49 23.20
N LEU A 617 -12.20 7.49 21.96
CA LEU A 617 -10.81 7.16 21.63
C LEU A 617 -9.86 8.16 22.30
N ASP A 618 -8.74 7.67 22.84
CA ASP A 618 -7.58 8.52 23.12
C ASP A 618 -6.89 8.82 21.79
N VAL A 619 -7.27 9.95 21.19
CA VAL A 619 -6.78 10.43 19.89
C VAL A 619 -5.26 10.72 19.92
N GLY A 620 -4.72 11.06 21.09
CA GLY A 620 -3.27 11.26 21.28
C GLY A 620 -2.52 9.93 21.24
N LEU A 621 -3.04 8.90 21.90
CA LEU A 621 -2.51 7.55 21.78
C LEU A 621 -2.68 6.99 20.37
N ALA A 622 -3.86 7.10 19.77
CA ALA A 622 -4.16 6.55 18.44
C ALA A 622 -3.19 7.09 17.37
N HIS A 623 -2.88 8.38 17.43
CA HIS A 623 -1.86 9.00 16.60
C HIS A 623 -0.45 8.46 16.85
N SER A 624 -0.04 8.35 18.13
CA SER A 624 1.28 7.86 18.50
C SER A 624 1.50 6.38 18.12
N LEU A 625 0.47 5.53 18.25
CA LEU A 625 0.51 4.14 17.78
C LEU A 625 0.42 4.04 16.25
N SER A 626 -0.32 4.93 15.58
CA SER A 626 -0.30 5.02 14.11
C SER A 626 1.09 5.39 13.58
N GLN A 627 1.82 6.28 14.25
CA GLN A 627 3.23 6.56 13.96
C GLN A 627 4.11 5.32 14.11
N TRP A 628 3.92 4.53 15.17
CA TRP A 628 4.63 3.28 15.37
C TRP A 628 4.30 2.25 14.27
N GLN A 629 3.03 2.07 13.92
CA GLN A 629 2.62 1.16 12.85
C GLN A 629 3.12 1.59 11.47
N ALA A 630 3.18 2.89 11.18
CA ALA A 630 3.80 3.41 9.94
C ALA A 630 5.32 3.14 9.90
N CYS A 631 6.01 3.26 11.05
CA CYS A 631 7.41 2.88 11.18
C CYS A 631 7.61 1.38 10.98
N LEU A 632 6.75 0.53 11.55
CA LEU A 632 6.81 -0.92 11.35
C LEU A 632 6.50 -1.33 9.91
N TRP A 633 5.47 -0.78 9.28
CA TRP A 633 5.12 -1.04 7.89
C TRP A 633 6.26 -0.69 6.91
N SER A 634 6.89 0.47 7.12
CA SER A 634 8.09 0.88 6.37
C SER A 634 9.29 -0.03 6.70
N ALA A 635 9.44 -0.39 7.98
CA ALA A 635 10.30 -1.42 8.57
C ALA A 635 10.35 -2.73 7.79
N LEU A 636 9.17 -3.33 7.67
CA LEU A 636 8.90 -4.59 7.00
C LEU A 636 9.23 -4.48 5.51
N SER A 637 8.78 -3.40 4.86
CA SER A 637 9.07 -3.13 3.44
C SER A 637 10.58 -3.07 3.14
N LEU A 638 11.37 -2.44 4.01
CA LEU A 638 12.82 -2.39 3.91
C LEU A 638 13.48 -3.75 4.20
N ASN A 639 13.04 -4.46 5.24
CA ASN A 639 13.55 -5.79 5.58
C ASN A 639 13.29 -6.80 4.44
N GLN A 640 12.12 -6.74 3.80
CA GLN A 640 11.74 -7.55 2.65
C GLN A 640 12.58 -7.23 1.40
N LEU A 641 12.74 -5.94 1.06
CA LEU A 641 13.64 -5.50 -0.01
C LEU A 641 15.09 -5.97 0.21
N LEU A 642 15.55 -5.97 1.46
CA LEU A 642 16.88 -6.47 1.83
C LEU A 642 16.95 -8.00 1.94
N LEU A 643 15.93 -8.73 1.49
CA LEU A 643 15.84 -10.20 1.53
C LEU A 643 16.01 -10.74 2.97
N LEU A 644 15.20 -10.19 3.88
CA LEU A 644 14.99 -10.61 5.28
C LEU A 644 16.29 -10.82 6.10
N PRO A 645 17.16 -9.80 6.27
CA PRO A 645 18.36 -9.90 7.11
C PRO A 645 18.04 -9.97 8.61
N LEU A 646 16.84 -9.54 9.03
CA LEU A 646 16.23 -9.92 10.31
C LEU A 646 14.98 -10.76 10.06
N HIS A 647 14.67 -11.65 10.99
CA HIS A 647 13.41 -12.39 10.99
C HIS A 647 12.22 -11.42 11.03
N GLU A 648 11.22 -11.68 10.19
CA GLU A 648 9.97 -10.93 10.23
C GLU A 648 9.16 -11.36 11.47
N PRO A 649 8.68 -10.41 12.29
CA PRO A 649 7.86 -10.74 13.46
C PRO A 649 6.44 -11.14 13.04
N HIS A 650 5.83 -12.05 13.80
CA HIS A 650 4.40 -12.35 13.66
C HIS A 650 3.57 -11.13 14.10
N ILE A 651 2.95 -10.44 13.15
CA ILE A 651 2.26 -9.17 13.43
C ILE A 651 1.10 -9.37 14.41
N SER A 652 0.40 -10.50 14.31
CA SER A 652 -0.67 -10.93 15.22
C SER A 652 -0.21 -11.26 16.65
N GLN A 653 1.10 -11.20 16.94
CA GLN A 653 1.68 -11.33 18.28
C GLN A 653 2.28 -10.02 18.79
N LEU A 654 2.54 -9.03 17.91
CA LEU A 654 3.12 -7.75 18.33
C LEU A 654 2.09 -6.75 18.86
N PHE A 655 0.89 -6.72 18.28
CA PHE A 655 -0.05 -5.62 18.50
C PHE A 655 -1.52 -6.03 18.48
N SER A 656 -2.25 -5.57 19.49
CA SER A 656 -3.71 -5.45 19.53
C SER A 656 -4.06 -4.06 20.03
N GLY A 657 -4.83 -3.32 19.23
CA GLY A 657 -5.24 -1.96 19.53
C GLY A 657 -6.07 -1.88 20.80
N THR A 658 -7.07 -2.76 20.95
CA THR A 658 -7.95 -2.74 22.14
C THR A 658 -7.18 -3.11 23.41
N LEU A 659 -6.17 -3.98 23.32
CA LEU A 659 -5.29 -4.33 24.43
C LEU A 659 -4.36 -3.17 24.80
N VAL A 660 -3.62 -2.57 23.85
CA VAL A 660 -2.64 -1.51 24.14
C VAL A 660 -3.30 -0.23 24.65
N HIS A 661 -4.46 0.17 24.10
CA HIS A 661 -5.27 1.27 24.65
C HIS A 661 -5.83 0.97 26.04
N GLY A 662 -6.12 -0.30 26.34
CA GLY A 662 -6.51 -0.78 27.66
C GLY A 662 -5.37 -0.68 28.67
N LEU A 663 -4.18 -1.16 28.29
CA LEU A 663 -2.97 -1.15 29.12
C LEU A 663 -2.54 0.29 29.45
N LEU A 664 -2.47 1.21 28.48
CA LEU A 664 -2.12 2.60 28.78
C LEU A 664 -3.08 3.25 29.78
N ARG A 665 -4.38 2.96 29.68
CA ARG A 665 -5.38 3.48 30.61
C ARG A 665 -5.11 3.02 32.04
N SER A 666 -4.70 1.76 32.24
CA SER A 666 -4.35 1.23 33.56
C SER A 666 -3.00 1.77 34.07
N LEU A 667 -2.01 1.94 33.19
CA LEU A 667 -0.73 2.59 33.54
C LEU A 667 -0.93 4.05 33.98
N ASN A 668 -1.67 4.84 33.20
CA ASN A 668 -2.05 6.21 33.56
C ASN A 668 -2.97 6.29 34.79
N GLY A 669 -3.63 5.18 35.15
CA GLY A 669 -4.38 5.02 36.39
C GLY A 669 -3.51 4.77 37.64
N GLY A 670 -2.18 4.69 37.50
CA GLY A 670 -1.23 4.49 38.60
C GLY A 670 -0.82 3.04 38.85
N HIS A 671 -1.24 2.08 38.01
CA HIS A 671 -0.73 0.71 38.06
C HIS A 671 0.63 0.63 37.35
N PRO A 672 1.76 0.30 38.02
CA PRO A 672 3.03 0.13 37.34
C PRO A 672 3.00 -1.10 36.41
N ALA A 673 3.77 -1.11 35.34
CA ALA A 673 3.81 -2.20 34.37
C ALA A 673 4.16 -3.57 35.01
N GLU A 674 5.00 -3.53 36.04
CA GLU A 674 5.43 -4.67 36.84
C GLU A 674 4.27 -5.29 37.65
N SER A 675 3.16 -4.56 37.89
CA SER A 675 1.98 -5.11 38.59
C SER A 675 1.21 -6.13 37.75
N PHE A 676 1.37 -6.14 36.43
CA PHE A 676 0.83 -7.18 35.54
C PHE A 676 1.75 -8.41 35.44
N LEU A 677 2.99 -8.32 35.93
CA LEU A 677 4.09 -9.24 35.63
C LEU A 677 4.75 -9.77 36.93
N PRO A 678 4.26 -10.89 37.50
CA PRO A 678 4.79 -11.47 38.75
C PRO A 678 6.31 -11.65 38.73
N GLY A 679 6.97 -11.27 39.81
CA GLY A 679 8.43 -11.33 39.93
C GLY A 679 8.97 -12.73 39.65
N GLY A 680 9.94 -12.82 38.73
CA GLY A 680 10.57 -14.09 38.33
C GLY A 680 9.87 -14.84 37.17
N SER A 681 8.69 -14.38 36.71
CA SER A 681 8.06 -14.91 35.48
C SER A 681 8.92 -14.67 34.24
N ARG A 682 8.76 -15.51 33.22
CA ARG A 682 9.37 -15.33 31.90
C ARG A 682 8.84 -14.09 31.21
N SER A 683 7.55 -13.81 31.37
CA SER A 683 6.94 -12.56 30.90
C SER A 683 7.57 -11.32 31.54
N ALA A 684 7.89 -11.33 32.84
CA ALA A 684 8.68 -10.26 33.49
C ALA A 684 10.14 -10.16 32.98
N GLN A 685 10.79 -11.29 32.68
CA GLN A 685 12.14 -11.31 32.12
C GLN A 685 12.17 -10.76 30.69
N LEU A 686 11.24 -11.20 29.84
CA LEU A 686 11.09 -10.74 28.46
C LEU A 686 10.76 -9.25 28.41
N TYR A 687 9.76 -8.80 29.18
CA TYR A 687 9.39 -7.38 29.26
C TYR A 687 10.60 -6.49 29.60
N ARG A 688 11.39 -6.86 30.62
CA ARG A 688 12.60 -6.12 30.99
C ARG A 688 13.64 -6.13 29.87
N CYS A 689 13.92 -7.29 29.27
CA CYS A 689 14.85 -7.40 28.14
C CYS A 689 14.46 -6.50 26.97
N LEU A 690 13.17 -6.45 26.62
CA LEU A 690 12.66 -5.58 25.55
C LEU A 690 12.76 -4.10 25.93
N LEU A 691 12.43 -3.73 27.17
CA LEU A 691 12.49 -2.36 27.67
C LEU A 691 13.93 -1.82 27.70
N ASP A 692 14.87 -2.59 28.25
CA ASP A 692 16.29 -2.22 28.32
C ASP A 692 16.91 -2.09 26.92
N ALA A 693 16.54 -2.97 25.99
CA ALA A 693 16.99 -2.90 24.60
C ALA A 693 16.38 -1.70 23.84
N VAL A 694 15.08 -1.41 23.99
CA VAL A 694 14.47 -0.22 23.37
C VAL A 694 15.05 1.07 23.93
N ASN A 695 15.27 1.19 25.25
CA ASN A 695 15.91 2.35 25.86
C ASN A 695 17.35 2.57 25.35
N SER A 696 18.07 1.47 25.09
CA SER A 696 19.39 1.49 24.47
C SER A 696 19.33 1.91 23.00
N CYS A 697 18.32 1.48 22.24
CA CYS A 697 18.08 1.90 20.85
C CYS A 697 17.59 3.36 20.71
N SER A 698 16.83 3.88 21.68
CA SER A 698 16.30 5.25 21.64
C SER A 698 17.34 6.32 21.99
N SER A 699 18.46 5.92 22.58
CA SER A 699 19.59 6.82 22.86
C SER A 699 20.29 7.22 21.56
N LYS A 700 20.19 8.50 21.15
CA LYS A 700 20.83 8.99 19.91
C LYS A 700 22.35 8.77 19.97
N ALA A 701 22.84 7.87 19.11
CA ALA A 701 24.25 7.49 19.04
C ALA A 701 25.13 8.74 18.89
N HIS A 702 25.97 8.99 19.88
CA HIS A 702 26.81 10.18 19.91
C HIS A 702 27.92 10.05 18.86
N SER A 703 27.84 10.85 17.79
CA SER A 703 28.96 11.03 16.87
C SER A 703 30.13 11.66 17.62
N SER A 704 31.18 10.87 17.89
CA SER A 704 32.30 11.21 18.78
C SER A 704 33.32 12.19 18.18
N THR A 705 32.86 13.19 17.42
CA THR A 705 33.66 14.26 16.83
C THR A 705 32.87 15.56 16.67
N GLN A 706 32.75 16.33 17.75
CA GLN A 706 32.93 17.79 17.68
C GLN A 706 33.19 18.40 19.07
N SER A 707 34.29 19.15 19.19
CA SER A 707 34.75 19.75 20.44
C SER A 707 33.92 20.97 20.85
N ALA A 708 33.53 21.05 22.12
CA ALA A 708 32.64 22.08 22.62
C ALA A 708 33.21 23.51 22.57
N LYS A 709 32.51 24.44 21.90
CA LYS A 709 32.71 25.89 22.03
C LYS A 709 31.59 26.54 22.84
N ARG A 710 31.65 26.41 24.17
CA ARG A 710 30.74 27.10 25.11
C ARG A 710 31.00 28.62 25.10
N ARG A 711 30.19 29.39 24.37
CA ARG A 711 30.21 30.86 24.45
C ARG A 711 29.63 31.31 25.80
N ARG A 712 30.46 31.93 26.65
CA ARG A 712 30.02 32.54 27.92
C ARG A 712 29.31 33.88 27.65
N GLY A 713 28.02 33.98 27.97
CA GLY A 713 27.37 35.26 28.28
C GLY A 713 27.58 35.61 29.75
N ASN A 714 27.81 36.89 30.09
CA ASN A 714 28.19 37.30 31.45
C ASN A 714 27.12 38.18 32.13
N ARG A 715 27.14 38.16 33.47
CA ARG A 715 26.18 38.72 34.43
C ARG A 715 25.82 40.21 34.22
N ARG A 716 24.54 40.53 34.47
CA ARG A 716 24.04 41.48 35.51
C ARG A 716 22.50 41.35 35.58
N GLY A 717 21.82 41.54 36.71
CA GLY A 717 22.29 41.81 38.07
C GLY A 717 21.60 43.02 38.71
N GLY A 718 20.32 42.91 39.09
CA GLY A 718 19.56 43.99 39.74
C GLY A 718 18.50 43.47 40.72
N ARG A 719 18.50 44.01 41.94
CA ARG A 719 17.44 43.82 42.95
C ARG A 719 16.60 45.09 43.02
N GLY A 720 15.27 44.97 43.03
CA GLY A 720 14.36 46.07 43.33
C GLY A 720 13.27 45.63 44.31
N ARG A 721 13.13 46.32 45.44
CA ARG A 721 11.98 46.20 46.35
C ARG A 721 11.17 47.49 46.26
N GLY A 722 9.86 47.40 46.04
CA GLY A 722 8.91 48.51 46.12
C GLY A 722 7.68 48.09 46.93
N ARG A 723 7.05 49.04 47.63
CA ARG A 723 5.86 48.82 48.48
C ARG A 723 4.72 49.78 48.09
N GLY A 724 3.50 49.27 48.05
CA GLY A 724 2.21 50.00 48.07
C GLY A 724 1.08 48.95 48.09
N ARG A 725 0.20 48.87 49.10
CA ARG A 725 -0.91 49.78 49.45
C ARG A 725 -1.87 50.04 48.28
N GLY A 726 -3.15 49.66 48.30
CA GLY A 726 -3.86 48.71 49.19
C GLY A 726 -5.28 49.14 49.59
N GLY A 727 -6.24 48.20 49.54
CA GLY A 727 -7.64 48.36 49.94
C GLY A 727 -8.60 48.80 48.81
N ARG A 728 -9.92 48.60 48.91
CA ARG A 728 -10.69 47.76 49.87
C ARG A 728 -12.15 47.58 49.40
N GLY A 729 -12.74 46.39 49.64
CA GLY A 729 -14.17 46.10 49.46
C GLY A 729 -14.58 45.55 48.07
N GLY A 730 -15.63 44.75 47.94
CA GLY A 730 -16.42 44.09 49.00
C GLY A 730 -17.77 43.53 48.54
N GLY A 731 -18.01 42.22 48.71
CA GLY A 731 -19.25 41.51 48.32
C GLY A 731 -19.31 41.12 46.83
N GLY A 732 -20.09 40.14 46.41
CA GLY A 732 -20.88 39.17 47.21
C GLY A 732 -21.86 38.37 46.33
N GLY A 733 -21.92 37.05 46.49
CA GLY A 733 -22.68 36.14 45.60
C GLY A 733 -21.98 35.89 44.24
N GLY A 734 -22.29 34.83 43.49
CA GLY A 734 -23.26 33.77 43.73
C GLY A 734 -24.38 33.75 42.69
N GLY A 735 -24.23 32.95 41.63
CA GLY A 735 -25.22 32.79 40.57
C GLY A 735 -24.70 31.89 39.45
N GLU A 736 -25.49 30.89 39.06
CA GLU A 736 -25.30 30.11 37.83
C GLU A 736 -26.00 30.80 36.65
N ARG A 737 -25.53 30.52 35.42
CA ARG A 737 -26.28 30.55 34.15
C ARG A 737 -27.08 31.80 33.79
N GLU A 738 -26.76 32.34 32.62
CA GLU A 738 -27.80 32.95 31.77
C GLU A 738 -27.63 32.46 30.33
N THR A 739 -28.75 32.35 29.62
CA THR A 739 -28.82 32.29 28.15
C THR A 739 -28.55 33.71 27.61
N ASP A 740 -28.43 34.02 26.32
CA ASP A 740 -29.14 33.48 25.17
C ASP A 740 -28.47 33.81 23.82
N GLU A 741 -29.11 33.41 22.73
CA GLU A 741 -28.68 33.71 21.36
C GLU A 741 -28.90 35.18 20.97
N MET A 742 -27.96 35.80 20.22
CA MET A 742 -28.34 36.48 18.97
C MET A 742 -27.18 36.80 18.01
N SER A 743 -27.34 36.32 16.78
CA SER A 743 -26.60 36.63 15.55
C SER A 743 -26.48 38.14 15.25
N ASN A 744 -25.36 38.66 14.72
CA ASN A 744 -25.21 38.80 13.26
C ASN A 744 -23.79 39.21 12.77
N LYS A 745 -23.47 38.74 11.55
CA LYS A 745 -22.72 39.39 10.45
C LYS A 745 -21.47 40.23 10.75
N PHE A 746 -20.35 39.83 10.12
CA PHE A 746 -20.06 40.33 8.78
C PHE A 746 -19.35 39.27 7.93
N ALA A 747 -19.54 39.32 6.61
CA ALA A 747 -18.91 38.43 5.63
C ALA A 747 -18.69 39.19 4.32
N LEU A 748 -17.65 38.83 3.55
CA LEU A 748 -17.55 39.14 2.12
C LEU A 748 -16.47 38.26 1.45
N LEU A 749 -16.87 37.45 0.47
CA LEU A 749 -16.25 37.09 -0.83
C LEU A 749 -14.72 36.82 -0.92
N MET A 750 -14.18 35.98 -1.81
CA MET A 750 -14.58 35.49 -3.16
C MET A 750 -14.14 34.01 -3.30
N SER A 751 -14.60 33.18 -4.23
CA SER A 751 -15.71 33.21 -5.20
C SER A 751 -15.93 31.78 -5.71
N GLU A 752 -17.17 31.38 -5.93
CA GLU A 752 -17.53 30.10 -6.55
C GLU A 752 -17.83 30.31 -8.05
N GLU A 753 -17.44 29.35 -8.89
CA GLU A 753 -17.99 29.18 -10.24
C GLU A 753 -18.55 27.76 -10.31
N GLU A 754 -19.86 27.64 -10.08
CA GLU A 754 -20.63 26.44 -10.38
C GLU A 754 -20.74 26.29 -11.91
N PHE A 755 -20.84 25.04 -12.37
CA PHE A 755 -21.40 24.74 -13.69
C PHE A 755 -22.68 23.94 -13.43
N ASP A 756 -23.81 24.51 -13.83
CA ASP A 756 -25.14 23.88 -13.77
C ASP A 756 -25.23 22.64 -14.67
N ASP A 757 -26.25 21.81 -14.45
CA ASP A 757 -26.53 20.58 -15.21
C ASP A 757 -26.92 20.88 -16.69
N ASP A 758 -26.15 20.36 -17.64
CA ASP A 758 -26.50 20.07 -19.05
C ASP A 758 -25.50 19.05 -19.66
#